data_AF-A0A7U6KEJ9-F1
#
_entry.id   AF-A0A7U6KEJ9-F1
#
_cell.length_a   1.000
_cell.length_b   1.000
_cell.length_c   1.000
_cell.angle_alpha   90.00
_cell.angle_beta   90.00
_cell.angle_gamma   90.00
#
_symmetry.space_group_name_H-M   'P 1'
#
loop_
_entity.id
_entity.type
_entity.pdbx_description
1 polymer ?
#
loop_
_entity_poly.entity_id
_entity_poly.type
_entity_poly.pdbx_seq_one_letter_code
_entity_poly.pdbx_strand_id
1 'polypeptide(L)'
;MGSSITGNLFAIVFILFFQACGIVTMRSILQRQGKPLQVLIGSVTGSVMLHWLPTIFAFFIGFNRISNLLGAAAALSITAITVYLLPVQEKHKLELEETRTVSSFVSKYGIWFLIIPTFLLIGLILNTHTIQYRDGSIYTGQCTFGDMNLHLGIITSIAKQGTFPPQYSIFPGVKLSYPFLADSISSSLYVFGCSLRLAYILPMLIAFLQVFYGFYLFILQWFHKKSVAYFAWILFFFNGGFGFAYFLDKIVDNPDNVMRIFSEFYKTPTNLVDYNVRWVNTIVDMLIPQRATLFGYAILFPVLALLYQAMTEREQSKKKQLFLVTGLLISALPMIHTHSFLTMGVVCAGWLLRDVLREGTLKEMASKILSFLPVIIVVYLILMEVICFNSAGLGSDQYFMILALILLTLVILLILGITFMDQKKRKDLFMTWGILLGVVLLLAFPQLFYWTFRQASQGSFLKGYFNWANEGDSYIIFYIKNLGVFSLLLIPALLKSKKHDFSIAFPAIVLWIIAEFVVFQPNVYDNNKLLLPAYAILCGVVASYGISLWESIKGRSIQGYVAVIVLTLCMLSALLTMRREYVSEYELYDKEQLAVANYIEENTAADAIILTDERHNNAISSLTGRNIVCGTPSFLYYHGIHYKDREAQVTAIYQDAKANQDLIKELKIQYILISPYERNSYTDLNEDAIESVATCIYNKGDIKLYQVH
;
A
#
# COMPACT_ATOMS: atom_id res chain seq x y z
N MET A 1 5.98 -16.16 22.41
CA MET A 1 4.63 -15.56 22.27
C MET A 1 4.07 -14.94 23.56
N GLY A 2 4.86 -14.81 24.64
CA GLY A 2 4.42 -14.20 25.89
C GLY A 2 4.21 -12.69 25.76
N SER A 3 2.97 -12.22 25.86
CA SER A 3 2.64 -10.81 25.93
C SER A 3 2.64 -10.35 27.39
N SER A 4 3.29 -9.22 27.68
CA SER A 4 2.98 -8.50 28.91
C SER A 4 1.90 -7.47 28.63
N ILE A 5 0.86 -7.39 29.47
CA ILE A 5 -0.10 -6.28 29.49
C ILE A 5 0.65 -4.94 29.52
N THR A 6 1.78 -4.88 30.25
CA THR A 6 2.63 -3.69 30.31
C THR A 6 3.28 -3.36 28.96
N GLY A 7 3.71 -4.35 28.20
CA GLY A 7 4.28 -4.16 26.85
C GLY A 7 3.24 -3.65 25.85
N ASN A 8 2.01 -4.17 25.92
CA ASN A 8 0.89 -3.68 25.12
C ASN A 8 0.54 -2.22 25.45
N LEU A 9 0.45 -1.87 26.73
CA LEU A 9 0.18 -0.49 27.17
C LEU A 9 1.31 0.46 26.76
N PHE A 10 2.57 0.03 26.92
CA PHE A 10 3.72 0.82 26.49
C PHE A 10 3.68 1.08 24.99
N ALA A 11 3.37 0.07 24.16
CA ALA A 11 3.26 0.25 22.71
C ALA A 11 2.19 1.27 22.31
N ILE A 12 1.04 1.28 22.99
CA ILE A 12 -0.01 2.28 22.78
C ILE A 12 0.51 3.68 23.13
N VAL A 13 1.16 3.86 24.28
CA VAL A 13 1.73 5.15 24.67
C VAL A 13 2.83 5.58 23.71
N PHE A 14 3.68 4.66 23.29
CA PHE A 14 4.83 4.92 22.41
C PHE A 14 4.37 5.41 21.04
N ILE A 15 3.40 4.74 20.40
CA ILE A 15 2.90 5.22 19.10
C ILE A 15 2.17 6.56 19.25
N LEU A 16 1.36 6.73 20.30
CA LEU A 16 0.65 8.00 20.57
C LEU A 16 1.62 9.16 20.85
N PHE A 17 2.76 8.89 21.48
CA PHE A 17 3.81 9.87 21.67
C PHE A 17 4.34 10.41 20.34
N PHE A 18 4.65 9.53 19.37
CA PHE A 18 5.07 9.97 18.04
C PHE A 18 3.96 10.75 17.31
N GLN A 19 2.70 10.31 17.43
CA GLN A 19 1.56 11.06 16.88
C GLN A 19 1.47 12.47 17.49
N ALA A 20 1.62 12.59 18.81
CA ALA A 20 1.61 13.88 19.50
C ALA A 20 2.78 14.79 19.06
N CYS A 21 4.00 14.25 18.98
CA CYS A 21 5.16 14.96 18.45
C CYS A 21 4.89 15.50 17.04
N GLY A 22 4.40 14.65 16.13
CA GLY A 22 4.06 15.05 14.77
C GLY A 22 3.00 16.15 14.70
N ILE A 23 1.90 16.01 15.47
CA ILE A 23 0.81 17.00 15.55
C ILE A 23 1.30 18.34 16.08
N VAL A 24 2.09 18.36 17.15
CA VAL A 24 2.62 19.60 17.73
C VAL A 24 3.62 20.28 16.78
N THR A 25 4.51 19.50 16.15
CA THR A 25 5.45 19.99 15.13
C THR A 25 4.70 20.65 13.98
N MET A 26 3.71 19.96 13.40
CA MET A 26 3.00 20.47 12.23
C MET A 26 2.01 21.59 12.56
N ARG A 27 1.46 21.64 13.78
CA ARG A 27 0.70 22.81 14.23
C ARG A 27 1.56 24.08 14.26
N SER A 28 2.84 23.95 14.65
CA SER A 28 3.80 25.06 14.69
C SER A 28 4.28 25.48 13.30
N ILE A 29 4.41 24.54 12.37
CA ILE A 29 4.82 24.81 10.97
C ILE A 29 3.64 25.36 10.15
N LEU A 30 2.45 24.79 10.30
CA LEU A 30 1.28 25.05 9.45
C LEU A 30 0.25 25.99 10.10
N GLN A 31 0.66 26.87 11.02
CA GLN A 31 -0.21 27.70 11.88
C GLN A 31 -1.35 28.43 11.15
N ARG A 32 -1.14 28.80 9.88
CA ARG A 32 -2.11 29.56 9.08
C ARG A 32 -2.97 28.69 8.14
N GLN A 33 -2.81 27.37 8.20
CA GLN A 33 -3.66 26.40 7.48
C GLN A 33 -4.83 25.95 8.36
N GLY A 34 -5.87 25.36 7.77
CA GLY A 34 -7.02 24.85 8.55
C GLY A 34 -6.62 23.74 9.53
N LYS A 35 -7.19 23.76 10.76
CA LYS A 35 -6.95 22.73 11.80
C LYS A 35 -7.05 21.29 11.28
N PRO A 36 -8.04 20.91 10.44
CA PRO A 36 -8.08 19.60 9.78
C PRO A 36 -6.79 19.15 9.11
N LEU A 37 -6.20 20.02 8.29
CA LEU A 37 -4.98 19.72 7.55
C LEU A 37 -3.78 19.64 8.50
N GLN A 38 -3.71 20.53 9.50
CA GLN A 38 -2.63 20.51 10.48
C GLN A 38 -2.59 19.19 11.27
N VAL A 39 -3.74 18.73 11.76
CA VAL A 39 -3.83 17.48 12.54
C VAL A 39 -3.51 16.26 11.67
N LEU A 40 -4.05 16.21 10.45
CA LEU A 40 -3.79 15.11 9.52
C LEU A 40 -2.30 15.02 9.16
N ILE A 41 -1.69 16.11 8.68
CA ILE A 41 -0.27 16.13 8.31
C ILE A 41 0.61 15.92 9.53
N GLY A 42 0.19 16.39 10.70
CA GLY A 42 0.82 16.11 11.97
C GLY A 42 0.83 14.64 12.34
N SER A 43 -0.31 13.96 12.24
CA SER A 43 -0.41 12.52 12.48
C SER A 43 0.47 11.73 11.51
N VAL A 44 0.43 12.08 10.21
CA VAL A 44 1.31 11.46 9.19
C VAL A 44 2.78 11.68 9.51
N THR A 45 3.14 12.89 9.93
CA THR A 45 4.52 13.22 10.35
C THR A 45 4.95 12.37 11.54
N GLY A 46 4.05 12.14 12.50
CA GLY A 46 4.29 11.25 13.63
C GLY A 46 4.57 9.81 13.20
N SER A 47 3.76 9.28 12.28
CA SER A 47 4.00 7.94 11.69
C SER A 47 5.33 7.88 10.94
N VAL A 48 5.63 8.88 10.12
CA VAL A 48 6.91 8.97 9.37
C VAL A 48 8.11 9.05 10.31
N MET A 49 8.01 9.83 11.40
CA MET A 49 9.04 9.87 12.44
C MET A 49 9.26 8.50 13.08
N LEU A 50 8.19 7.74 13.34
CA LEU A 50 8.30 6.40 13.92
C LEU A 50 8.86 5.37 12.92
N HIS A 51 8.57 5.49 11.62
CA HIS A 51 9.20 4.66 10.59
C HIS A 51 10.72 4.92 10.51
N TRP A 52 11.12 6.20 10.48
CA TRP A 52 12.49 6.58 10.11
C TRP A 52 13.43 6.78 11.28
N LEU A 53 13.02 7.46 12.36
CA LEU A 53 13.96 7.87 13.41
C LEU A 53 14.58 6.67 14.14
N PRO A 54 13.82 5.66 14.61
CA PRO A 54 14.41 4.44 15.16
C PRO A 54 15.35 3.74 14.18
N THR A 55 14.95 3.66 12.91
CA THR A 55 15.69 3.00 11.83
C THR A 55 17.04 3.68 11.56
N ILE A 56 17.10 5.02 11.58
CA ILE A 56 18.35 5.77 11.41
C ILE A 56 19.36 5.38 12.49
N PHE A 57 18.94 5.31 13.76
CA PHE A 57 19.82 4.86 14.84
C PHE A 57 20.15 3.37 14.72
N ALA A 58 19.22 2.54 14.25
CA ALA A 58 19.43 1.11 14.08
C ALA A 58 20.57 0.78 13.11
N PHE A 59 20.81 1.60 12.08
CA PHE A 59 21.97 1.42 11.19
C PHE A 59 23.33 1.48 11.91
N PHE A 60 23.42 2.10 13.09
CA PHE A 60 24.67 2.25 13.83
C PHE A 60 24.80 1.28 15.01
N ILE A 61 23.69 0.98 15.69
CA ILE A 61 23.71 0.21 16.95
C ILE A 61 22.81 -1.03 16.94
N GLY A 62 22.29 -1.40 15.77
CA GLY A 62 21.29 -2.46 15.63
C GLY A 62 19.87 -2.02 16.02
N PHE A 63 18.88 -2.81 15.60
CA PHE A 63 17.48 -2.60 15.92
C PHE A 63 17.14 -3.16 17.30
N ASN A 64 17.06 -2.30 18.30
CA ASN A 64 16.84 -2.69 19.70
C ASN A 64 16.11 -1.58 20.46
N ARG A 65 15.91 -1.77 21.77
CA ARG A 65 15.20 -0.79 22.62
C ARG A 65 15.90 0.58 22.61
N ILE A 66 17.23 0.61 22.57
CA ILE A 66 18.03 1.84 22.63
C ILE A 66 17.84 2.65 21.35
N SER A 67 17.94 2.03 20.16
CA SER A 67 17.72 2.75 18.90
C SER A 67 16.31 3.33 18.80
N ASN A 68 15.31 2.61 19.32
CA ASN A 68 13.93 3.08 19.42
C ASN A 68 13.77 4.28 20.39
N LEU A 69 14.40 4.23 21.57
CA LEU A 69 14.38 5.34 22.54
C LEU A 69 15.12 6.57 22.01
N LEU A 70 16.24 6.39 21.30
CA LEU A 70 16.95 7.48 20.61
C LEU A 70 16.08 8.09 19.51
N GLY A 71 15.33 7.25 18.77
CA GLY A 71 14.33 7.71 17.79
C GLY A 71 13.26 8.59 18.44
N ALA A 72 12.75 8.19 19.61
CA ALA A 72 11.77 8.97 20.36
C ALA A 72 12.37 10.29 20.91
N ALA A 73 13.61 10.27 21.41
CA ALA A 73 14.33 11.46 21.87
C ALA A 73 14.59 12.45 20.71
N ALA A 74 14.92 11.94 19.52
CA ALA A 74 15.07 12.75 18.31
C ALA A 74 13.73 13.38 17.90
N ALA A 75 12.62 12.63 17.94
CA ALA A 75 11.29 13.16 17.66
C ALA A 75 10.93 14.31 18.60
N LEU A 76 11.17 14.12 19.91
CA LEU A 76 10.95 15.16 20.92
C LEU A 76 11.83 16.39 20.67
N SER A 77 13.10 16.18 20.32
CA SER A 77 14.05 17.26 20.04
C SER A 77 13.61 18.07 18.82
N ILE A 78 13.19 17.40 17.73
CA ILE A 78 12.64 18.06 16.54
C ILE A 78 11.40 18.87 16.91
N THR A 79 10.47 18.30 17.69
CA THR A 79 9.28 19.01 18.15
C THR A 79 9.64 20.23 19.01
N ALA A 80 10.50 20.07 20.01
CA ALA A 80 10.90 21.15 20.91
C ALA A 80 11.60 22.29 20.17
N ILE A 81 12.55 21.98 19.28
CA ILE A 81 13.25 22.97 18.45
C ILE A 81 12.26 23.69 17.54
N THR A 82 11.33 22.95 16.91
CA THR A 82 10.34 23.55 16.01
C THR A 82 9.42 24.50 16.76
N VAL A 83 8.91 24.11 17.93
CA VAL A 83 8.05 24.96 18.77
C VAL A 83 8.79 26.19 19.25
N TYR A 84 10.08 26.05 19.63
CA TYR A 84 10.91 27.17 20.06
C TYR A 84 11.17 28.17 18.92
N LEU A 85 11.47 27.69 17.71
CA LEU A 85 11.76 28.54 16.55
C LEU A 85 10.49 29.14 15.92
N LEU A 86 9.37 28.43 15.99
CA LEU A 86 8.09 28.80 15.38
C LEU A 86 6.97 28.74 16.43
N PRO A 87 7.00 29.61 17.47
CA PRO A 87 6.01 29.59 18.54
C PRO A 87 4.62 29.83 17.96
N VAL A 88 3.63 29.07 18.46
CA VAL A 88 2.24 29.16 17.99
C VAL A 88 1.66 30.51 18.38
N GLN A 89 1.44 31.38 17.39
CA GLN A 89 0.83 32.69 17.60
C GLN A 89 -0.70 32.56 17.56
N GLU A 90 -1.31 31.94 18.57
CA GLU A 90 -2.77 31.83 18.62
C GLU A 90 -3.42 33.20 18.92
N LYS A 91 -4.17 33.73 17.94
CA LYS A 91 -5.10 34.86 18.13
C LYS A 91 -6.57 34.49 17.91
N HIS A 92 -6.91 33.23 17.67
CA HIS A 92 -8.31 32.83 17.45
C HIS A 92 -8.93 32.24 18.71
N LYS A 93 -9.90 32.96 19.29
CA LYS A 93 -10.86 32.39 20.23
C LYS A 93 -11.53 31.18 19.57
N LEU A 94 -11.65 30.08 20.31
CA LEU A 94 -12.53 28.98 19.95
C LEU A 94 -13.97 29.51 19.99
N GLU A 95 -14.46 30.04 18.88
CA GLU A 95 -15.89 30.20 18.69
C GLU A 95 -16.49 28.81 18.51
N LEU A 96 -17.05 28.27 19.59
CA LEU A 96 -17.96 27.14 19.53
C LEU A 96 -19.21 27.62 18.79
N GLU A 97 -19.20 27.50 17.46
CA GLU A 97 -20.43 27.63 16.68
C GLU A 97 -21.43 26.56 17.16
N GLU A 98 -22.50 26.99 17.82
CA GLU A 98 -23.62 26.13 18.18
C GLU A 98 -24.26 25.57 16.90
N THR A 99 -24.09 24.27 16.64
CA THR A 99 -24.91 23.54 15.66
C THR A 99 -26.33 23.37 16.21
N ARG A 100 -27.22 24.31 15.90
CA ARG A 100 -28.60 24.36 16.42
C ARG A 100 -29.60 23.43 15.71
N THR A 101 -29.23 22.85 14.57
CA THR A 101 -30.14 22.00 13.75
C THR A 101 -29.45 20.73 13.25
N VAL A 102 -30.21 19.65 13.06
CA VAL A 102 -29.72 18.38 12.48
C VAL A 102 -29.08 18.60 11.11
N SER A 103 -29.65 19.48 10.27
CA SER A 103 -29.08 19.84 8.97
C SER A 103 -27.71 20.53 9.09
N SER A 104 -27.53 21.45 10.05
CA SER A 104 -26.21 22.08 10.30
C SER A 104 -25.19 21.08 10.85
N PHE A 105 -25.63 20.12 11.66
CA PHE A 105 -24.78 19.03 12.16
C PHE A 105 -24.31 18.10 11.05
N VAL A 106 -25.21 17.60 10.20
CA VAL A 106 -24.88 16.73 9.06
C VAL A 106 -24.02 17.49 8.05
N SER A 107 -24.29 18.76 7.80
CA SER A 107 -23.41 19.61 6.99
C SER A 107 -21.99 19.62 7.56
N LYS A 108 -21.81 19.86 8.86
CA LYS A 108 -20.49 20.03 9.49
C LYS A 108 -19.73 18.71 9.66
N TYR A 109 -20.42 17.63 10.03
CA TYR A 109 -19.82 16.36 10.43
C TYR A 109 -20.16 15.18 9.51
N GLY A 110 -20.81 15.44 8.36
CA GLY A 110 -21.35 14.42 7.46
C GLY A 110 -20.40 13.31 7.05
N ILE A 111 -19.10 13.61 6.86
CA ILE A 111 -18.09 12.60 6.50
C ILE A 111 -17.90 11.52 7.56
N TRP A 112 -18.08 11.88 8.84
CA TRP A 112 -17.86 10.94 9.95
C TRP A 112 -18.90 9.82 9.97
N PHE A 113 -20.09 10.04 9.38
CA PHE A 113 -21.07 8.97 9.17
C PHE A 113 -20.63 7.92 8.13
N LEU A 114 -19.64 8.23 7.29
CA LEU A 114 -19.00 7.26 6.40
C LEU A 114 -17.74 6.68 7.06
N ILE A 115 -16.85 7.54 7.54
CA ILE A 115 -15.56 7.11 8.09
C ILE A 115 -15.71 6.26 9.35
N ILE A 116 -16.55 6.65 10.32
CA ILE A 116 -16.64 5.93 11.60
C ILE A 116 -17.18 4.51 11.40
N PRO A 117 -18.33 4.28 10.73
CA PRO A 117 -18.83 2.91 10.54
C PRO A 117 -17.86 2.02 9.76
N THR A 118 -17.25 2.53 8.69
CA THR A 118 -16.26 1.78 7.92
C THR A 118 -15.00 1.49 8.74
N PHE A 119 -14.51 2.45 9.53
CA PHE A 119 -13.38 2.27 10.42
C PHE A 119 -13.67 1.25 11.53
N LEU A 120 -14.86 1.28 12.11
CA LEU A 120 -15.28 0.29 13.11
C LEU A 120 -15.41 -1.11 12.50
N LEU A 121 -15.94 -1.24 11.28
CA LEU A 121 -15.97 -2.50 10.56
C LEU A 121 -14.56 -3.05 10.32
N ILE A 122 -13.62 -2.21 9.90
CA ILE A 122 -12.22 -2.62 9.69
C ILE A 122 -11.55 -2.97 11.02
N GLY A 123 -11.78 -2.18 12.06
CA GLY A 123 -11.29 -2.49 13.41
C GLY A 123 -11.82 -3.83 13.91
N LEU A 124 -13.09 -4.14 13.62
CA LEU A 124 -13.70 -5.44 13.89
C LEU A 124 -13.03 -6.55 13.08
N ILE A 125 -12.89 -6.39 11.76
CA ILE A 125 -12.25 -7.39 10.88
C ILE A 125 -10.81 -7.65 11.34
N LEU A 126 -9.99 -6.62 11.53
CA LEU A 126 -8.62 -6.77 12.05
C LEU A 126 -8.62 -7.45 13.43
N ASN A 127 -9.57 -7.09 14.30
CA ASN A 127 -9.65 -7.72 15.61
C ASN A 127 -10.10 -9.18 15.53
N THR A 128 -10.98 -9.59 14.63
CA THR A 128 -11.51 -10.98 14.59
C THR A 128 -10.80 -11.87 13.58
N HIS A 129 -9.97 -11.33 12.68
CA HIS A 129 -9.37 -12.08 11.56
C HIS A 129 -7.86 -11.89 11.43
N THR A 130 -7.18 -11.30 12.43
CA THR A 130 -5.72 -11.18 12.44
C THR A 130 -5.16 -11.85 13.70
N ILE A 131 -4.39 -12.92 13.52
CA ILE A 131 -3.70 -13.70 14.57
C ILE A 131 -4.64 -14.08 15.72
N GLN A 132 -5.69 -14.85 15.42
CA GLN A 132 -6.68 -15.28 16.43
C GLN A 132 -6.26 -16.56 17.14
N TYR A 133 -5.97 -16.47 18.43
CA TYR A 133 -5.67 -17.64 19.25
C TYR A 133 -6.97 -18.35 19.67
N ARG A 134 -7.13 -19.62 19.30
CA ARG A 134 -8.26 -20.48 19.72
C ARG A 134 -7.78 -21.92 19.91
N ASP A 135 -8.08 -22.50 21.07
CA ASP A 135 -7.76 -23.91 21.40
C ASP A 135 -6.30 -24.34 21.19
N GLY A 136 -5.37 -23.38 21.21
CA GLY A 136 -3.95 -23.61 20.97
C GLY A 136 -3.53 -23.51 19.51
N SER A 137 -4.44 -23.21 18.58
CA SER A 137 -4.15 -22.88 17.17
C SER A 137 -4.27 -21.35 16.92
N ILE A 138 -3.73 -20.88 15.80
CA ILE A 138 -3.92 -19.51 15.29
C ILE A 138 -4.78 -19.55 14.03
N TYR A 139 -5.81 -18.72 13.99
CA TYR A 139 -6.69 -18.52 12.83
C TYR A 139 -6.53 -17.11 12.25
N THR A 140 -6.88 -16.96 10.97
CA THR A 140 -6.84 -15.69 10.24
C THR A 140 -7.95 -15.61 9.19
N GLY A 141 -8.26 -14.40 8.72
CA GLY A 141 -9.21 -14.19 7.62
C GLY A 141 -8.57 -14.40 6.25
N GLN A 142 -9.38 -14.48 5.21
CA GLN A 142 -8.88 -14.85 3.88
C GLN A 142 -7.84 -13.87 3.35
N CYS A 143 -8.09 -12.56 3.44
CA CYS A 143 -7.19 -11.59 2.84
C CYS A 143 -5.79 -11.66 3.47
N THR A 144 -5.72 -11.97 4.76
CA THR A 144 -4.46 -12.06 5.51
C THR A 144 -3.80 -13.43 5.44
N PHE A 145 -4.43 -14.45 4.85
CA PHE A 145 -3.91 -15.82 4.83
C PHE A 145 -2.57 -15.94 4.09
N GLY A 146 -2.38 -15.21 2.99
CA GLY A 146 -1.14 -15.26 2.21
C GLY A 146 -0.06 -14.29 2.75
N ASP A 147 -0.20 -13.01 2.41
CA ASP A 147 0.86 -11.99 2.53
C ASP A 147 1.26 -11.66 3.99
N MET A 148 0.37 -11.91 4.96
CA MET A 148 0.64 -11.58 6.37
C MET A 148 1.87 -12.32 6.90
N ASN A 149 2.09 -13.58 6.52
CA ASN A 149 3.20 -14.40 7.03
C ASN A 149 4.56 -13.80 6.71
N LEU A 150 4.73 -13.28 5.48
CA LEU A 150 5.93 -12.57 5.09
C LEU A 150 6.19 -11.37 6.01
N HIS A 151 5.15 -10.56 6.26
CA HIS A 151 5.24 -9.41 7.14
C HIS A 151 5.49 -9.79 8.60
N LEU A 152 4.87 -10.85 9.11
CA LEU A 152 5.16 -11.36 10.47
C LEU A 152 6.61 -11.80 10.60
N GLY A 153 7.15 -12.50 9.59
CA GLY A 153 8.54 -12.90 9.55
C GLY A 153 9.51 -11.71 9.52
N ILE A 154 9.20 -10.65 8.78
CA ILE A 154 10.00 -9.41 8.78
C ILE A 154 9.90 -8.70 10.14
N ILE A 155 8.69 -8.58 10.71
CA ILE A 155 8.48 -7.90 12.00
C ILE A 155 9.27 -8.59 13.11
N THR A 156 9.13 -9.91 13.21
CA THR A 156 9.75 -10.71 14.26
C THR A 156 11.27 -10.79 14.08
N SER A 157 11.76 -11.00 12.86
CA SER A 157 13.22 -11.07 12.60
C SER A 157 13.93 -9.75 12.91
N ILE A 158 13.42 -8.60 12.45
CA ILE A 158 13.99 -7.28 12.76
C ILE A 158 14.07 -7.07 14.28
N ALA A 159 13.00 -7.40 15.00
CA ALA A 159 12.91 -7.17 16.44
C ALA A 159 13.75 -8.14 17.28
N LYS A 160 13.86 -9.40 16.87
CA LYS A 160 14.52 -10.47 17.65
C LYS A 160 16.00 -10.57 17.33
N GLN A 161 16.38 -10.50 16.05
CA GLN A 161 17.78 -10.61 15.63
C GLN A 161 18.53 -9.31 15.88
N GLY A 162 17.86 -8.16 15.75
CA GLY A 162 18.46 -6.84 15.95
C GLY A 162 19.52 -6.42 14.92
N THR A 163 19.92 -7.31 14.01
CA THR A 163 20.83 -6.99 12.91
C THR A 163 20.20 -5.98 11.96
N PHE A 164 20.94 -4.91 11.67
CA PHE A 164 20.49 -3.85 10.78
C PHE A 164 21.67 -3.34 9.92
N PRO A 165 21.55 -3.19 8.59
CA PRO A 165 20.36 -3.37 7.77
C PRO A 165 19.83 -4.82 7.74
N PRO A 166 18.51 -5.04 7.64
CA PRO A 166 17.93 -6.37 7.81
C PRO A 166 18.21 -7.29 6.62
N GLN A 167 18.22 -8.59 6.90
CA GLN A 167 18.32 -9.68 5.91
C GLN A 167 17.00 -10.43 5.82
N TYR A 168 16.78 -11.17 4.73
CA TYR A 168 15.62 -12.05 4.62
C TYR A 168 15.76 -13.21 5.60
N SER A 169 14.82 -13.32 6.55
CA SER A 169 14.73 -14.49 7.43
C SER A 169 14.35 -15.76 6.66
N ILE A 170 13.68 -15.60 5.53
CA ILE A 170 13.29 -16.71 4.64
C ILE A 170 14.39 -17.08 3.62
N PHE A 171 15.51 -16.36 3.61
CA PHE A 171 16.62 -16.63 2.71
C PHE A 171 17.90 -15.97 3.28
N PRO A 172 18.49 -16.55 4.34
CA PRO A 172 19.63 -15.94 5.03
C PRO A 172 20.82 -15.74 4.08
N GLY A 173 21.58 -14.67 4.32
CA GLY A 173 22.65 -14.21 3.44
C GLY A 173 22.22 -13.22 2.36
N VAL A 174 20.92 -12.99 2.17
CA VAL A 174 20.39 -11.99 1.23
C VAL A 174 19.80 -10.79 1.98
N LYS A 175 20.19 -9.60 1.55
CA LYS A 175 19.73 -8.31 2.09
C LYS A 175 18.22 -8.10 1.80
N LEU A 176 17.48 -7.59 2.79
CA LEU A 176 16.04 -7.32 2.66
C LEU A 176 15.77 -6.08 1.82
N SER A 177 15.60 -6.25 0.51
CA SER A 177 15.35 -5.14 -0.42
C SER A 177 13.87 -4.77 -0.58
N TYR A 178 12.95 -5.62 -0.11
CA TYR A 178 11.53 -5.28 0.02
C TYR A 178 11.34 -4.09 1.00
N PRO A 179 10.38 -3.17 0.77
CA PRO A 179 10.11 -2.02 1.65
C PRO A 179 9.83 -2.38 3.13
N PHE A 180 10.88 -2.56 3.92
CA PHE A 180 10.79 -3.03 5.31
C PHE A 180 10.37 -1.95 6.31
N LEU A 181 10.34 -0.66 5.93
CA LEU A 181 9.96 0.38 6.88
C LEU A 181 8.49 0.26 7.27
N ALA A 182 7.65 -0.22 6.35
CA ALA A 182 6.28 -0.56 6.66
C ALA A 182 6.24 -1.46 7.90
N ASP A 183 7.10 -2.47 8.01
CA ASP A 183 7.15 -3.46 9.10
C ASP A 183 7.94 -3.00 10.33
N SER A 184 8.99 -2.18 10.14
CA SER A 184 9.80 -1.64 11.23
C SER A 184 8.99 -0.87 12.28
N ILE A 185 7.88 -0.24 11.90
CA ILE A 185 6.95 0.43 12.84
C ILE A 185 6.36 -0.56 13.85
N SER A 186 6.05 -1.78 13.41
CA SER A 186 5.54 -2.85 14.26
C SER A 186 6.67 -3.50 15.05
N SER A 187 7.84 -3.69 14.44
CA SER A 187 9.04 -4.15 15.18
C SER A 187 9.40 -3.21 16.32
N SER A 188 9.27 -1.89 16.12
CA SER A 188 9.49 -0.86 17.15
C SER A 188 8.60 -1.10 18.38
N LEU A 189 7.34 -1.48 18.17
CA LEU A 189 6.42 -1.81 19.26
C LEU A 189 6.74 -3.18 19.88
N TYR A 190 7.06 -4.16 19.03
CA TYR A 190 7.32 -5.54 19.45
C TYR A 190 8.55 -5.67 20.35
N VAL A 191 9.60 -4.88 20.10
CA VAL A 191 10.84 -4.83 20.91
C VAL A 191 10.61 -4.45 22.39
N PHE A 192 9.52 -3.74 22.69
CA PHE A 192 9.12 -3.40 24.06
C PHE A 192 8.20 -4.43 24.72
N GLY A 193 8.04 -5.62 24.13
CA GLY A 193 7.23 -6.71 24.70
C GLY A 193 5.74 -6.61 24.39
N CYS A 194 5.36 -5.80 23.41
CA CYS A 194 4.02 -5.82 22.83
C CYS A 194 3.72 -7.19 22.24
N SER A 195 2.48 -7.66 22.33
CA SER A 195 2.05 -8.86 21.60
C SER A 195 2.21 -8.66 20.09
N LEU A 196 2.60 -9.71 19.35
CA LEU A 196 2.77 -9.63 17.89
C LEU A 196 1.49 -9.15 17.20
N ARG A 197 0.33 -9.63 17.68
CA ARG A 197 -1.00 -9.22 17.21
C ARG A 197 -1.25 -7.72 17.38
N LEU A 198 -1.03 -7.16 18.56
CA LEU A 198 -1.25 -5.72 18.78
C LEU A 198 -0.22 -4.88 18.03
N ALA A 199 1.05 -5.32 18.00
CA ALA A 199 2.11 -4.66 17.24
C ALA A 199 1.78 -4.59 15.74
N TYR A 200 1.13 -5.62 15.19
CA TYR A 200 0.67 -5.65 13.81
C TYR A 200 -0.52 -4.70 13.56
N ILE A 201 -1.58 -4.82 14.36
CA ILE A 201 -2.87 -4.12 14.15
C ILE A 201 -2.78 -2.61 14.47
N LEU A 202 -2.12 -2.24 15.57
CA LEU A 202 -2.21 -0.88 16.11
C LEU A 202 -1.72 0.21 15.14
N PRO A 203 -0.56 0.07 14.47
CA PRO A 203 -0.13 1.03 13.44
C PRO A 203 -1.08 1.10 12.25
N MET A 204 -1.71 -0.02 11.87
CA MET A 204 -2.65 -0.06 10.75
C MET A 204 -3.90 0.77 11.04
N LEU A 205 -4.44 0.73 12.27
CA LEU A 205 -5.61 1.54 12.64
C LEU A 205 -5.36 3.04 12.45
N ILE A 206 -4.18 3.52 12.82
CA ILE A 206 -3.79 4.93 12.60
C ILE A 206 -3.67 5.22 11.09
N ALA A 207 -3.02 4.33 10.35
CA ALA A 207 -2.87 4.47 8.90
C ALA A 207 -4.21 4.50 8.15
N PHE A 208 -5.20 3.69 8.55
CA PHE A 208 -6.54 3.72 7.97
C PHE A 208 -7.22 5.08 8.14
N LEU A 209 -7.14 5.69 9.32
CA LEU A 209 -7.69 7.03 9.54
C LEU A 209 -6.97 8.09 8.69
N GLN A 210 -5.65 7.98 8.55
CA GLN A 210 -4.85 8.86 7.68
C GLN A 210 -5.26 8.73 6.20
N VAL A 211 -5.45 7.50 5.71
CA VAL A 211 -5.93 7.22 4.35
C VAL A 211 -7.35 7.79 4.13
N PHE A 212 -8.30 7.44 5.00
CA PHE A 212 -9.70 7.83 4.86
C PHE A 212 -9.88 9.34 4.91
N TYR A 213 -9.26 9.99 5.88
CA TYR A 213 -9.38 11.42 6.04
C TYR A 213 -8.53 12.19 5.02
N GLY A 214 -7.36 11.67 4.66
CA GLY A 214 -6.51 12.25 3.63
C GLY A 214 -7.17 12.28 2.26
N PHE A 215 -7.77 11.16 1.85
CA PHE A 215 -8.52 11.09 0.60
C PHE A 215 -9.69 12.08 0.61
N TYR A 216 -10.49 12.07 1.68
CA TYR A 216 -11.61 13.00 1.82
C TYR A 216 -11.17 14.47 1.73
N LEU A 217 -10.12 14.84 2.47
CA LEU A 217 -9.64 16.21 2.55
C LEU A 217 -9.08 16.68 1.20
N PHE A 218 -8.35 15.83 0.48
CA PHE A 218 -7.86 16.12 -0.86
C PHE A 218 -9.02 16.45 -1.82
N ILE A 219 -10.03 15.58 -1.92
CA ILE A 219 -11.17 15.80 -2.83
C ILE A 219 -12.00 17.02 -2.39
N LEU A 220 -12.19 17.22 -1.09
CA LEU A 220 -12.91 18.38 -0.56
C LEU A 220 -12.18 19.70 -0.88
N GLN A 221 -10.86 19.73 -0.73
CA GLN A 221 -10.05 20.92 -1.06
C GLN A 221 -10.07 21.21 -2.56
N TRP A 222 -10.07 20.18 -3.40
CA TRP A 222 -10.10 20.37 -4.85
C TRP A 222 -11.46 20.87 -5.35
N PHE A 223 -12.56 20.17 -5.02
CA PHE A 223 -13.87 20.51 -5.58
C PHE A 223 -14.69 21.51 -4.75
N HIS A 224 -14.27 21.78 -3.51
CA HIS A 224 -14.99 22.63 -2.55
C HIS A 224 -16.46 22.24 -2.32
N LYS A 225 -16.81 20.97 -2.57
CA LYS A 225 -18.18 20.45 -2.48
C LYS A 225 -18.22 19.11 -1.76
N LYS A 226 -18.91 19.08 -0.60
CA LYS A 226 -18.98 17.91 0.28
C LYS A 226 -19.60 16.69 -0.38
N SER A 227 -20.68 16.86 -1.15
CA SER A 227 -21.33 15.74 -1.85
C SER A 227 -20.41 15.07 -2.88
N VAL A 228 -19.54 15.83 -3.54
CA VAL A 228 -18.51 15.29 -4.45
C VAL A 228 -17.48 14.48 -3.66
N ALA A 229 -17.00 15.01 -2.54
CA ALA A 229 -16.07 14.29 -1.67
C ALA A 229 -16.69 12.99 -1.11
N TYR A 230 -17.96 13.00 -0.70
CA TYR A 230 -18.65 11.80 -0.21
C TYR A 230 -18.82 10.75 -1.29
N PHE A 231 -19.27 11.14 -2.48
CA PHE A 231 -19.47 10.18 -3.56
C PHE A 231 -18.13 9.64 -4.08
N ALA A 232 -17.08 10.47 -4.20
CA ALA A 232 -15.74 10.00 -4.53
C ALA A 232 -15.20 9.01 -3.50
N TRP A 233 -15.46 9.26 -2.21
CA TRP A 233 -15.05 8.39 -1.11
C TRP A 233 -15.74 7.02 -1.21
N ILE A 234 -17.04 7.00 -1.52
CA ILE A 234 -17.79 5.76 -1.76
C ILE A 234 -17.23 5.03 -2.99
N LEU A 235 -17.04 5.72 -4.12
CA LEU A 235 -16.50 5.12 -5.34
C LEU A 235 -15.13 4.46 -5.10
N PHE A 236 -14.27 5.09 -4.30
CA PHE A 236 -12.93 4.57 -4.06
C PHE A 236 -12.88 3.41 -3.06
N PHE A 237 -13.49 3.56 -1.88
CA PHE A 237 -13.36 2.58 -0.80
C PHE A 237 -14.35 1.41 -0.91
N PHE A 238 -15.52 1.65 -1.49
CA PHE A 238 -16.50 0.63 -1.85
C PHE A 238 -16.45 0.33 -3.36
N ASN A 239 -15.25 0.37 -3.95
CA ASN A 239 -15.07 0.08 -5.36
C ASN A 239 -15.37 -1.38 -5.69
N GLY A 240 -15.92 -1.59 -6.88
CA GLY A 240 -16.10 -2.89 -7.50
C GLY A 240 -16.76 -2.74 -8.87
N GLY A 241 -16.53 -3.73 -9.72
CA GLY A 241 -17.14 -3.80 -11.04
C GLY A 241 -18.47 -4.55 -11.06
N PHE A 242 -18.88 -4.96 -12.26
CA PHE A 242 -20.06 -5.81 -12.48
C PHE A 242 -19.81 -7.30 -12.20
N GLY A 243 -18.71 -7.67 -11.53
CA GLY A 243 -18.38 -9.07 -11.23
C GLY A 243 -19.43 -9.80 -10.40
N PHE A 244 -20.29 -9.09 -9.64
CA PHE A 244 -21.44 -9.68 -8.95
C PHE A 244 -22.41 -10.41 -9.89
N ALA A 245 -22.47 -10.02 -11.17
CA ALA A 245 -23.39 -10.61 -12.14
C ALA A 245 -23.11 -12.11 -12.37
N TYR A 246 -21.85 -12.56 -12.28
CA TYR A 246 -21.49 -13.98 -12.45
C TYR A 246 -22.04 -14.88 -11.34
N PHE A 247 -22.31 -14.31 -10.17
CA PHE A 247 -22.90 -15.04 -9.04
C PHE A 247 -24.43 -15.01 -9.05
N LEU A 248 -25.02 -14.10 -9.83
CA LEU A 248 -26.46 -14.04 -10.10
C LEU A 248 -26.85 -14.83 -11.35
N ASP A 249 -25.88 -15.29 -12.14
CA ASP A 249 -26.14 -16.07 -13.33
C ASP A 249 -26.87 -17.37 -12.98
N LYS A 250 -27.94 -17.64 -13.73
CA LYS A 250 -28.84 -18.80 -13.55
C LYS A 250 -29.29 -19.03 -12.11
N ILE A 251 -29.53 -17.97 -11.34
CA ILE A 251 -29.93 -18.08 -9.92
C ILE A 251 -31.21 -18.92 -9.70
N VAL A 252 -32.09 -19.00 -10.70
CA VAL A 252 -33.29 -19.84 -10.67
C VAL A 252 -32.93 -21.34 -10.74
N ASP A 253 -31.90 -21.69 -11.51
CA ASP A 253 -31.46 -23.08 -11.72
C ASP A 253 -30.41 -23.52 -10.70
N ASN A 254 -29.63 -22.57 -10.14
CA ASN A 254 -28.61 -22.82 -9.13
C ASN A 254 -28.60 -21.73 -8.04
N PRO A 255 -29.49 -21.81 -7.05
CA PRO A 255 -29.56 -20.86 -5.95
C PRO A 255 -28.27 -20.78 -5.11
N ASP A 256 -27.50 -21.88 -5.06
CA ASP A 256 -26.25 -21.97 -4.31
C ASP A 256 -25.09 -21.19 -4.97
N ASN A 257 -25.26 -20.75 -6.22
CA ASN A 257 -24.27 -19.92 -6.93
C ASN A 257 -23.92 -18.65 -6.14
N VAL A 258 -24.89 -18.04 -5.46
CA VAL A 258 -24.65 -16.85 -4.61
C VAL A 258 -23.91 -17.24 -3.32
N MET A 259 -24.23 -18.41 -2.75
CA MET A 259 -23.62 -18.86 -1.49
C MET A 259 -22.12 -19.13 -1.64
N ARG A 260 -21.67 -19.51 -2.85
CA ARG A 260 -20.25 -19.72 -3.15
C ARG A 260 -19.37 -18.50 -2.85
N ILE A 261 -19.91 -17.28 -2.91
CA ILE A 261 -19.19 -16.05 -2.52
C ILE A 261 -18.65 -16.17 -1.09
N PHE A 262 -19.39 -16.85 -0.21
CA PHE A 262 -19.10 -16.92 1.22
C PHE A 262 -18.39 -18.22 1.64
N SER A 263 -18.27 -19.19 0.74
CA SER A 263 -17.67 -20.51 1.05
C SER A 263 -16.44 -20.86 0.21
N GLU A 264 -16.31 -20.34 -1.02
CA GLU A 264 -15.20 -20.72 -1.91
C GLU A 264 -13.97 -19.79 -1.76
N PHE A 265 -12.79 -20.40 -1.75
CA PHE A 265 -11.50 -19.71 -1.63
C PHE A 265 -11.25 -18.77 -2.83
N TYR A 266 -11.07 -17.48 -2.55
CA TYR A 266 -10.76 -16.42 -3.53
C TYR A 266 -11.74 -16.26 -4.70
N LYS A 267 -13.00 -16.64 -4.53
CA LYS A 267 -14.06 -16.36 -5.52
C LYS A 267 -15.01 -15.28 -5.03
N THR A 268 -14.76 -14.04 -5.45
CA THR A 268 -15.56 -12.88 -5.02
C THR A 268 -15.96 -11.97 -6.16
N PRO A 269 -17.01 -11.16 -6.01
CA PRO A 269 -17.44 -10.18 -7.02
C PRO A 269 -16.39 -9.15 -7.46
N THR A 270 -15.32 -8.96 -6.68
CA THR A 270 -14.20 -8.07 -7.02
C THR A 270 -12.92 -8.82 -7.42
N ASN A 271 -12.86 -10.13 -7.19
CA ASN A 271 -11.72 -10.97 -7.53
C ASN A 271 -12.23 -12.35 -7.96
N LEU A 272 -12.30 -12.57 -9.27
CA LEU A 272 -12.73 -13.81 -9.90
C LEU A 272 -11.93 -13.99 -11.21
N VAL A 273 -10.70 -14.49 -11.03
CA VAL A 273 -9.64 -14.60 -12.05
C VAL A 273 -10.11 -15.34 -13.30
N ASP A 274 -10.83 -16.45 -13.13
CA ASP A 274 -11.34 -17.30 -14.22
C ASP A 274 -12.29 -16.57 -15.17
N TYR A 275 -12.96 -15.52 -14.69
CA TYR A 275 -13.87 -14.67 -15.47
C TYR A 275 -13.25 -13.30 -15.78
N ASN A 276 -11.93 -13.17 -15.60
CA ASN A 276 -11.17 -11.94 -15.81
C ASN A 276 -11.71 -10.73 -15.01
N VAL A 277 -12.25 -11.00 -13.83
CA VAL A 277 -12.56 -9.98 -12.81
C VAL A 277 -11.33 -9.80 -11.94
N ARG A 278 -10.61 -8.71 -12.16
CA ARG A 278 -9.29 -8.41 -11.59
C ARG A 278 -9.28 -7.16 -10.72
N TRP A 279 -10.29 -6.29 -10.80
CA TRP A 279 -10.34 -5.03 -10.03
C TRP A 279 -10.88 -5.24 -8.62
N VAL A 280 -9.94 -5.54 -7.74
CA VAL A 280 -10.20 -5.92 -6.35
C VAL A 280 -10.65 -4.75 -5.48
N ASN A 281 -11.26 -5.05 -4.33
CA ASN A 281 -11.70 -4.01 -3.41
C ASN A 281 -10.51 -3.36 -2.68
N THR A 282 -10.52 -2.02 -2.61
CA THR A 282 -9.46 -1.24 -2.00
C THR A 282 -9.25 -1.58 -0.52
N ILE A 283 -10.30 -1.86 0.25
CA ILE A 283 -10.13 -2.13 1.69
C ILE A 283 -9.65 -3.55 1.91
N VAL A 284 -10.46 -4.55 1.54
CA VAL A 284 -10.24 -5.93 1.99
C VAL A 284 -9.24 -6.71 1.13
N ASP A 285 -9.00 -6.30 -0.12
CA ASP A 285 -8.05 -6.99 -0.99
C ASP A 285 -6.72 -6.23 -1.15
N MET A 286 -6.66 -4.96 -0.73
CA MET A 286 -5.44 -4.12 -0.82
C MET A 286 -4.98 -3.60 0.53
N LEU A 287 -5.76 -2.76 1.22
CA LEU A 287 -5.28 -2.06 2.41
C LEU A 287 -5.11 -2.96 3.65
N ILE A 288 -5.97 -3.95 3.85
CA ILE A 288 -5.81 -4.93 4.94
C ILE A 288 -4.63 -5.87 4.67
N PRO A 289 -4.56 -6.59 3.53
CA PRO A 289 -3.54 -7.60 3.33
C PRO A 289 -2.18 -7.03 2.91
N GLN A 290 -2.14 -6.01 2.05
CA GLN A 290 -0.88 -5.44 1.54
C GLN A 290 -0.46 -4.26 2.39
N ARG A 291 0.22 -4.59 3.48
CA ARG A 291 0.52 -3.63 4.55
C ARG A 291 1.40 -2.46 4.08
N ALA A 292 2.35 -2.70 3.17
CA ALA A 292 3.14 -1.63 2.55
C ALA A 292 2.26 -0.62 1.78
N THR A 293 1.23 -1.09 1.06
CA THR A 293 0.28 -0.23 0.34
C THR A 293 -0.49 0.68 1.30
N LEU A 294 -0.94 0.16 2.46
CA LEU A 294 -1.62 0.95 3.48
C LEU A 294 -0.76 2.09 4.01
N PHE A 295 0.49 1.83 4.42
CA PHE A 295 1.38 2.89 4.92
C PHE A 295 1.79 3.86 3.80
N GLY A 296 1.98 3.37 2.57
CA GLY A 296 2.19 4.22 1.41
C GLY A 296 1.03 5.19 1.20
N TYR A 297 -0.22 4.71 1.26
CA TYR A 297 -1.41 5.53 1.04
C TYR A 297 -1.69 6.49 2.19
N ALA A 298 -1.34 6.10 3.41
CA ALA A 298 -1.44 6.94 4.59
C ALA A 298 -0.57 8.20 4.49
N ILE A 299 0.50 8.16 3.69
CA ILE A 299 1.31 9.33 3.33
C ILE A 299 0.79 9.95 2.03
N LEU A 300 0.52 9.15 1.00
CA LEU A 300 0.14 9.60 -0.34
C LEU A 300 -1.04 10.57 -0.34
N PHE A 301 -2.20 10.20 0.21
CA PHE A 301 -3.39 11.05 0.13
C PHE A 301 -3.26 12.35 0.94
N PRO A 302 -2.74 12.33 2.18
CA PRO A 302 -2.46 13.57 2.90
C PRO A 302 -1.44 14.46 2.18
N VAL A 303 -0.41 13.88 1.56
CA VAL A 303 0.59 14.64 0.79
C VAL A 303 -0.02 15.24 -0.49
N LEU A 304 -0.95 14.54 -1.15
CA LEU A 304 -1.73 15.11 -2.27
C LEU A 304 -2.56 16.33 -1.81
N ALA A 305 -3.23 16.24 -0.66
CA ALA A 305 -3.93 17.38 -0.06
C ALA A 305 -2.97 18.54 0.26
N LEU A 306 -1.82 18.25 0.87
CA LEU A 306 -0.82 19.25 1.21
C LEU A 306 -0.23 19.95 -0.04
N LEU A 307 0.11 19.18 -1.07
CA LEU A 307 0.65 19.72 -2.32
C LEU A 307 -0.41 20.53 -3.07
N TYR A 308 -1.67 20.08 -3.09
CA TYR A 308 -2.77 20.86 -3.66
C TYR A 308 -2.94 22.20 -2.92
N GLN A 309 -2.90 22.19 -1.59
CA GLN A 309 -2.89 23.41 -0.78
C GLN A 309 -1.68 24.30 -1.10
N ALA A 310 -0.50 23.70 -1.29
CA ALA A 310 0.72 24.44 -1.66
C ALA A 310 0.58 25.14 -3.01
N MET A 311 -0.02 24.49 -4.00
CA MET A 311 -0.23 25.06 -5.33
C MET A 311 -1.23 26.22 -5.36
N THR A 312 -2.21 26.20 -4.44
CA THR A 312 -3.26 27.22 -4.34
C THR A 312 -2.91 28.36 -3.39
N GLU A 313 -1.87 28.22 -2.58
CA GLU A 313 -1.35 29.25 -1.68
C GLU A 313 -0.84 30.47 -2.46
N ARG A 314 -1.24 31.67 -2.00
CA ARG A 314 -0.92 32.95 -2.64
C ARG A 314 0.30 33.61 -2.01
N GLU A 315 0.53 33.39 -0.72
CA GLU A 315 1.67 33.98 -0.02
C GLU A 315 2.96 33.18 -0.29
N GLN A 316 3.92 33.80 -0.96
CA GLN A 316 5.09 33.09 -1.48
C GLN A 316 5.96 32.43 -0.40
N SER A 317 6.14 33.07 0.77
CA SER A 317 6.86 32.48 1.91
C SER A 317 6.22 31.16 2.37
N LYS A 318 4.90 31.15 2.57
CA LYS A 318 4.13 29.97 2.95
C LYS A 318 4.14 28.90 1.87
N LYS A 319 4.00 29.31 0.61
CA LYS A 319 4.06 28.40 -0.52
C LYS A 319 5.36 27.59 -0.50
N LYS A 320 6.51 28.26 -0.35
CA LYS A 320 7.81 27.57 -0.22
C LYS A 320 7.85 26.60 0.96
N GLN A 321 7.32 27.00 2.11
CA GLN A 321 7.25 26.16 3.30
C GLN A 321 6.42 24.89 3.04
N LEU A 322 5.26 25.01 2.40
CA LEU A 322 4.41 23.85 2.07
C LEU A 322 5.09 22.91 1.06
N PHE A 323 5.78 23.45 0.05
CA PHE A 323 6.57 22.65 -0.91
C PHE A 323 7.73 21.92 -0.22
N LEU A 324 8.39 22.56 0.74
CA LEU A 324 9.46 21.94 1.55
C LEU A 324 8.92 20.76 2.37
N VAL A 325 7.84 20.96 3.14
CA VAL A 325 7.20 19.90 3.94
C VAL A 325 6.72 18.76 3.05
N THR A 326 6.13 19.09 1.90
CA THR A 326 5.71 18.10 0.89
C THR A 326 6.91 17.28 0.40
N GLY A 327 8.02 17.93 0.04
CA GLY A 327 9.24 17.25 -0.41
C GLY A 327 9.81 16.30 0.65
N LEU A 328 9.82 16.71 1.92
CA LEU A 328 10.26 15.87 3.04
C LEU A 328 9.39 14.60 3.16
N LEU A 329 8.07 14.74 3.13
CA LEU A 329 7.16 13.59 3.24
C LEU A 329 7.23 12.67 2.02
N ILE A 330 7.35 13.21 0.79
CA ILE A 330 7.56 12.40 -0.42
C ILE A 330 8.88 11.61 -0.30
N SER A 331 9.95 12.25 0.18
CA SER A 331 11.26 11.61 0.28
C SER A 331 11.34 10.45 1.27
N ALA A 332 10.37 10.35 2.18
CA ALA A 332 10.25 9.25 3.14
C ALA A 332 9.62 7.99 2.54
N LEU A 333 9.00 8.08 1.36
CA LEU A 333 8.23 6.99 0.75
C LEU A 333 9.05 5.81 0.19
N PRO A 334 10.25 5.94 -0.40
CA PRO A 334 10.88 4.84 -1.15
C PRO A 334 10.97 3.52 -0.37
N MET A 335 11.39 3.57 0.89
CA MET A 335 11.50 2.38 1.74
C MET A 335 10.23 2.03 2.54
N ILE A 336 9.19 2.85 2.46
CA ILE A 336 7.84 2.57 2.99
C ILE A 336 6.98 1.91 1.90
N HIS A 337 6.88 2.55 0.74
CA HIS A 337 6.16 2.08 -0.44
C HIS A 337 6.62 2.78 -1.73
N THR A 338 7.44 2.09 -2.53
CA THR A 338 8.02 2.61 -3.80
C THR A 338 6.96 3.04 -4.82
N HIS A 339 5.82 2.35 -4.93
CA HIS A 339 4.78 2.72 -5.90
C HIS A 339 4.13 4.06 -5.54
N SER A 340 3.88 4.34 -4.26
CA SER A 340 3.40 5.67 -3.84
C SER A 340 4.42 6.77 -4.11
N PHE A 341 5.72 6.49 -3.98
CA PHE A 341 6.77 7.42 -4.39
C PHE A 341 6.70 7.72 -5.90
N LEU A 342 6.59 6.68 -6.73
CA LEU A 342 6.44 6.83 -8.19
C LEU A 342 5.17 7.61 -8.55
N THR A 343 4.03 7.30 -7.92
CA THR A 343 2.78 8.05 -8.07
C THR A 343 3.00 9.54 -7.79
N MET A 344 3.65 9.89 -6.67
CA MET A 344 3.93 11.29 -6.35
C MET A 344 4.88 11.94 -7.37
N GLY A 345 5.87 11.21 -7.88
CA GLY A 345 6.73 11.69 -8.96
C GLY A 345 5.94 12.08 -10.21
N VAL A 346 5.02 11.21 -10.66
CA VAL A 346 4.16 11.47 -11.83
C VAL A 346 3.19 12.62 -11.57
N VAL A 347 2.57 12.68 -10.38
CA VAL A 347 1.67 13.79 -10.00
C VAL A 347 2.42 15.11 -9.96
N CYS A 348 3.59 15.16 -9.31
CA CYS A 348 4.44 16.35 -9.28
C CYS A 348 4.84 16.80 -10.69
N ALA A 349 5.25 15.88 -11.55
CA ALA A 349 5.63 16.21 -12.94
C ALA A 349 4.44 16.78 -13.73
N GLY A 350 3.26 16.18 -13.63
CA GLY A 350 2.08 16.66 -14.34
C GLY A 350 1.53 17.98 -13.79
N TRP A 351 1.58 18.20 -12.47
CA TRP A 351 1.19 19.48 -11.86
C TRP A 351 2.22 20.60 -12.11
N LEU A 352 3.51 20.27 -12.19
CA LEU A 352 4.55 21.18 -12.68
C LEU A 352 4.28 21.57 -14.14
N LEU A 353 4.02 20.58 -15.02
CA LEU A 353 3.68 20.83 -16.42
C LEU A 353 2.45 21.73 -16.54
N ARG A 354 1.41 21.51 -15.72
CA ARG A 354 0.25 22.38 -15.64
C ARG A 354 0.62 23.83 -15.27
N ASP A 355 1.46 24.04 -14.26
CA ASP A 355 1.87 25.38 -13.86
C ASP A 355 2.65 26.08 -14.97
N VAL A 356 3.44 25.33 -15.73
CA VAL A 356 4.17 25.82 -16.91
C VAL A 356 3.24 26.15 -18.08
N LEU A 357 2.26 25.29 -18.39
CA LEU A 357 1.34 25.45 -19.53
C LEU A 357 0.25 26.51 -19.30
N ARG A 358 0.16 27.11 -18.11
CA ARG A 358 -0.82 28.17 -17.81
C ARG A 358 -0.42 29.55 -18.34
N GLU A 359 0.72 29.64 -19.01
CA GLU A 359 1.38 30.91 -19.34
C GLU A 359 1.50 31.17 -20.85
N GLY A 360 1.38 32.45 -21.23
CA GLY A 360 1.67 32.96 -22.58
C GLY A 360 0.96 32.23 -23.73
N THR A 361 1.69 32.04 -24.83
CA THR A 361 1.25 31.35 -26.07
C THR A 361 0.97 29.86 -25.85
N LEU A 362 1.60 29.24 -24.85
CA LEU A 362 1.39 27.82 -24.52
C LEU A 362 0.03 27.56 -23.90
N LYS A 363 -0.54 28.53 -23.18
CA LYS A 363 -1.92 28.47 -22.69
C LYS A 363 -2.92 28.34 -23.83
N GLU A 364 -2.71 29.09 -24.92
CA GLU A 364 -3.56 29.03 -26.10
C GLU A 364 -3.42 27.68 -26.81
N MET A 365 -2.20 27.20 -26.98
CA MET A 365 -1.91 25.87 -27.54
C MET A 365 -2.57 24.76 -26.70
N ALA A 366 -2.38 24.76 -25.38
CA ALA A 366 -2.98 23.79 -24.48
C ALA A 366 -4.52 23.84 -24.54
N SER A 367 -5.10 25.04 -24.64
CA SER A 367 -6.53 25.22 -24.83
C SER A 367 -7.03 24.66 -26.16
N LYS A 368 -6.27 24.82 -27.26
CA LYS A 368 -6.58 24.24 -28.56
C LYS A 368 -6.52 22.71 -28.51
N ILE A 369 -5.46 22.13 -27.93
CA ILE A 369 -5.35 20.68 -27.75
C ILE A 369 -6.54 20.14 -26.96
N LEU A 370 -6.90 20.80 -25.86
CA LEU A 370 -8.05 20.40 -25.04
C LEU A 370 -9.39 20.49 -25.79
N SER A 371 -9.50 21.34 -26.82
CA SER A 371 -10.71 21.38 -27.68
C SER A 371 -10.85 20.13 -28.55
N PHE A 372 -9.75 19.43 -28.84
CA PHE A 372 -9.73 18.13 -29.52
C PHE A 372 -9.80 16.93 -28.57
N LEU A 373 -10.00 17.15 -27.26
CA LEU A 373 -10.06 16.07 -26.27
C LEU A 373 -11.04 14.93 -26.64
N PRO A 374 -12.25 15.17 -27.18
CA PRO A 374 -13.14 14.09 -27.63
C PRO A 374 -12.49 13.20 -28.70
N VAL A 375 -11.84 13.82 -29.69
CA VAL A 375 -11.16 13.09 -30.76
C VAL A 375 -9.97 12.31 -30.20
N ILE A 376 -9.17 12.92 -29.32
CA ILE A 376 -8.03 12.27 -28.67
C ILE A 376 -8.48 11.04 -27.88
N ILE A 377 -9.57 11.13 -27.11
CA ILE A 377 -10.10 10.00 -26.34
C ILE A 377 -10.58 8.88 -27.26
N VAL A 378 -11.32 9.19 -28.33
CA VAL A 378 -11.79 8.18 -29.28
C VAL A 378 -10.62 7.50 -29.99
N VAL A 379 -9.65 8.27 -30.47
CA VAL A 379 -8.42 7.74 -31.09
C VAL A 379 -7.64 6.88 -30.10
N TYR A 380 -7.51 7.30 -28.84
CA TYR A 380 -6.87 6.51 -27.80
C TYR A 380 -7.58 5.17 -27.58
N LEU A 381 -8.91 5.17 -27.40
CA LEU A 381 -9.67 3.94 -27.16
C LEU A 381 -9.58 2.98 -28.36
N ILE A 382 -9.70 3.48 -29.58
CA ILE A 382 -9.51 2.68 -30.80
C ILE A 382 -8.09 2.12 -30.84
N LEU A 383 -7.07 2.93 -30.53
CA LEU A 383 -5.69 2.48 -30.52
C LEU A 383 -5.45 1.39 -29.47
N MET A 384 -5.94 1.55 -28.24
CA MET A 384 -5.80 0.54 -27.19
C MET A 384 -6.51 -0.76 -27.59
N GLU A 385 -7.70 -0.67 -28.20
CA GLU A 385 -8.43 -1.83 -28.69
C GLU A 385 -7.66 -2.55 -29.81
N VAL A 386 -7.12 -1.82 -30.79
CA VAL A 386 -6.29 -2.38 -31.86
C VAL A 386 -5.01 -3.02 -31.31
N ILE A 387 -4.34 -2.40 -30.33
CA ILE A 387 -3.15 -2.99 -29.68
C ILE A 387 -3.56 -4.24 -28.91
N CYS A 388 -4.72 -4.26 -28.26
CA CYS A 388 -5.24 -5.43 -27.53
C CYS A 388 -5.44 -6.62 -28.48
N PHE A 389 -6.10 -6.41 -29.63
CA PHE A 389 -6.29 -7.45 -30.65
C PHE A 389 -4.98 -7.97 -31.27
N ASN A 390 -3.96 -7.10 -31.38
CA ASN A 390 -2.67 -7.45 -31.98
C ASN A 390 -1.56 -7.75 -30.94
N SER A 391 -1.91 -7.85 -29.66
CA SER A 391 -0.95 -7.93 -28.54
C SER A 391 -0.03 -9.14 -28.64
N ALA A 392 -0.49 -10.24 -29.24
CA ALA A 392 0.33 -11.43 -29.51
C ALA A 392 1.54 -11.17 -30.44
N GLY A 393 1.55 -10.04 -31.18
CA GLY A 393 2.60 -9.70 -32.14
C GLY A 393 3.63 -8.67 -31.66
N LEU A 394 3.48 -8.07 -30.47
CA LEU A 394 4.37 -7.02 -29.98
C LEU A 394 5.29 -7.52 -28.84
N GLY A 395 6.58 -7.17 -28.92
CA GLY A 395 7.58 -7.46 -27.89
C GLY A 395 7.69 -6.38 -26.81
N SER A 396 8.29 -6.73 -25.66
CA SER A 396 8.54 -5.81 -24.53
C SER A 396 9.17 -4.47 -24.95
N ASP A 397 10.16 -4.50 -25.83
CA ASP A 397 10.88 -3.30 -26.29
C ASP A 397 9.96 -2.32 -27.04
N GLN A 398 8.99 -2.84 -27.79
CA GLN A 398 8.04 -2.00 -28.53
C GLN A 398 7.10 -1.25 -27.59
N TYR A 399 6.67 -1.89 -26.49
CA TYR A 399 5.89 -1.20 -25.46
C TYR A 399 6.69 -0.11 -24.76
N PHE A 400 7.96 -0.36 -24.45
CA PHE A 400 8.84 0.68 -23.92
C PHE A 400 9.03 1.83 -24.90
N MET A 401 9.20 1.56 -26.20
CA MET A 401 9.31 2.62 -27.21
C MET A 401 8.05 3.48 -27.29
N ILE A 402 6.86 2.86 -27.28
CA ILE A 402 5.57 3.60 -27.27
C ILE A 402 5.51 4.53 -26.06
N LEU A 403 5.80 4.00 -24.86
CA LEU A 403 5.77 4.82 -23.65
C LEU A 403 6.85 5.92 -23.68
N ALA A 404 8.06 5.61 -24.15
CA ALA A 404 9.16 6.55 -24.22
C ALA A 404 8.83 7.74 -25.14
N LEU A 405 8.17 7.50 -26.28
CA LEU A 405 7.71 8.57 -27.17
C LEU A 405 6.70 9.50 -26.47
N ILE A 406 5.74 8.94 -25.73
CA ILE A 406 4.75 9.71 -24.97
C ILE A 406 5.45 10.55 -23.90
N LEU A 407 6.32 9.94 -23.09
CA LEU A 407 7.04 10.62 -22.01
C LEU A 407 8.01 11.69 -22.56
N LEU A 408 8.72 11.40 -23.64
CA LEU A 408 9.60 12.35 -24.32
C LEU A 408 8.83 13.59 -24.80
N THR A 409 7.63 13.39 -25.36
CA THR A 409 6.76 14.51 -25.77
C THR A 409 6.40 15.40 -24.58
N LEU A 410 6.04 14.81 -23.43
CA LEU A 410 5.73 15.56 -22.21
C LEU A 410 6.97 16.32 -21.68
N VAL A 411 8.15 15.70 -21.73
CA VAL A 411 9.41 16.33 -21.31
C VAL A 411 9.77 17.49 -22.23
N ILE A 412 9.64 17.34 -23.55
CA ILE A 412 9.88 18.42 -24.51
C ILE A 412 8.92 19.59 -24.25
N LEU A 413 7.62 19.32 -24.04
CA LEU A 413 6.65 20.35 -23.70
C LEU A 413 7.00 21.08 -22.39
N LEU A 414 7.49 20.35 -21.39
CA LEU A 414 7.95 20.92 -20.13
C LEU A 414 9.16 21.84 -20.34
N ILE A 415 10.18 21.37 -21.07
CA ILE A 415 11.41 22.14 -21.35
C ILE A 415 11.07 23.40 -22.13
N LEU A 416 10.33 23.29 -23.23
CA LEU A 416 9.89 24.43 -24.03
C LEU A 416 9.07 25.41 -23.18
N GLY A 417 8.21 24.90 -22.31
CA GLY A 417 7.42 25.76 -21.43
C GLY A 417 8.26 26.53 -20.41
N ILE A 418 9.32 25.91 -19.87
CA ILE A 418 10.24 26.59 -18.95
C ILE A 418 11.10 27.64 -19.69
N THR A 419 11.55 27.35 -20.91
CA THR A 419 12.40 28.26 -21.68
C THR A 419 11.66 29.53 -22.10
N PHE A 420 10.41 29.40 -22.55
CA PHE A 420 9.56 30.53 -22.96
C PHE A 420 8.88 31.26 -21.79
N MET A 421 9.06 30.81 -20.55
CA MET A 421 8.48 31.44 -19.37
C MET A 421 9.28 32.69 -18.93
N ASP A 422 8.55 33.74 -18.51
CA ASP A 422 9.12 34.96 -17.94
C ASP A 422 10.08 34.67 -16.77
N GLN A 423 11.18 35.44 -16.69
CA GLN A 423 12.24 35.23 -15.68
C GLN A 423 11.72 35.23 -14.23
N LYS A 424 10.79 36.13 -13.88
CA LYS A 424 10.22 36.22 -12.53
C LYS A 424 9.49 34.93 -12.15
N LYS A 425 8.67 34.40 -13.06
CA LYS A 425 7.89 33.18 -12.85
C LYS A 425 8.78 31.95 -12.80
N ARG A 426 9.82 31.90 -13.65
CA ARG A 426 10.85 30.85 -13.62
C ARG A 426 11.56 30.80 -12.27
N LYS A 427 11.89 31.97 -11.69
CA LYS A 427 12.46 32.08 -10.34
C LYS A 427 11.47 31.57 -9.27
N ASP A 428 10.19 31.93 -9.36
CA ASP A 428 9.17 31.44 -8.44
C ASP A 428 9.00 29.92 -8.52
N LEU A 429 8.98 29.36 -9.74
CA LEU A 429 8.90 27.93 -10.00
C LEU A 429 10.12 27.18 -9.44
N PHE A 430 11.33 27.71 -9.62
CA PHE A 430 12.54 27.15 -9.01
C PHE A 430 12.48 27.19 -7.48
N MET A 431 11.97 28.28 -6.91
CA MET A 431 11.79 28.45 -5.47
C MET A 431 10.69 27.58 -4.87
N THR A 432 9.85 26.91 -5.67
CA THR A 432 8.82 25.98 -5.16
C THR A 432 9.12 24.55 -5.61
N TRP A 433 8.97 24.28 -6.91
CA TRP A 433 9.18 22.96 -7.49
C TRP A 433 10.65 22.55 -7.46
N GLY A 434 11.58 23.49 -7.63
CA GLY A 434 13.02 23.21 -7.52
C GLY A 434 13.44 22.85 -6.09
N ILE A 435 12.87 23.51 -5.07
CA ILE A 435 13.10 23.13 -3.66
C ILE A 435 12.56 21.72 -3.38
N LEU A 436 11.32 21.45 -3.80
CA LEU A 436 10.71 20.13 -3.62
C LEU A 436 11.56 19.05 -4.30
N LEU A 437 11.94 19.25 -5.56
CA LEU A 437 12.77 18.32 -6.31
C LEU A 437 14.14 18.14 -5.65
N GLY A 438 14.79 19.22 -5.23
CA GLY A 438 16.10 19.18 -4.57
C GLY A 438 16.07 18.35 -3.28
N VAL A 439 15.04 18.55 -2.44
CA VAL A 439 14.85 17.77 -1.20
C VAL A 439 14.59 16.30 -1.52
N VAL A 440 13.71 16.01 -2.49
CA VAL A 440 13.40 14.65 -2.89
C VAL A 440 14.65 13.94 -3.44
N LEU A 441 15.41 14.58 -4.33
CA LEU A 441 16.64 13.99 -4.87
C LEU A 441 17.69 13.76 -3.77
N LEU A 442 17.86 14.72 -2.86
CA LEU A 442 18.85 14.60 -1.78
C LEU A 442 18.55 13.41 -0.85
N LEU A 443 17.29 13.20 -0.50
CA LEU A 443 16.89 12.24 0.52
C LEU A 443 16.44 10.89 -0.05
N ALA A 444 15.74 10.85 -1.19
CA ALA A 444 15.21 9.62 -1.77
C ALA A 444 16.24 8.86 -2.64
N PHE A 445 17.13 9.57 -3.34
CA PHE A 445 18.06 8.95 -4.28
C PHE A 445 19.05 7.98 -3.61
N PRO A 446 19.65 8.28 -2.44
CA PRO A 446 20.50 7.31 -1.73
C PRO A 446 19.73 6.03 -1.37
N GLN A 447 18.45 6.15 -1.00
CA GLN A 447 17.60 5.00 -0.68
C GLN A 447 17.39 4.12 -1.92
N LEU A 448 16.98 4.74 -3.04
CA LEU A 448 16.71 4.03 -4.29
C LEU A 448 17.95 3.33 -4.84
N PHE A 449 19.11 3.98 -4.83
CA PHE A 449 20.36 3.37 -5.30
C PHE A 449 20.79 2.20 -4.43
N TYR A 450 20.72 2.36 -3.11
CA TYR A 450 21.23 1.36 -2.19
C TYR A 450 20.30 0.13 -2.07
N TRP A 451 19.00 0.30 -2.23
CA TRP A 451 17.99 -0.75 -2.02
C TRP A 451 17.29 -1.19 -3.31
N THR A 452 16.68 -0.24 -4.03
CA THR A 452 15.72 -0.54 -5.10
C THR A 452 16.40 -0.89 -6.44
N PHE A 453 17.34 -0.06 -6.90
CA PHE A 453 17.93 -0.22 -8.23
C PHE A 453 18.82 -1.45 -8.36
N ARG A 454 19.54 -1.82 -7.29
CA ARG A 454 20.34 -3.05 -7.28
C ARG A 454 19.48 -4.29 -7.47
N GLN A 455 18.34 -4.37 -6.78
CA GLN A 455 17.38 -5.48 -6.92
C GLN A 455 16.73 -5.48 -8.31
N ALA A 456 16.27 -4.31 -8.78
CA ALA A 456 15.66 -4.18 -10.10
C ALA A 456 16.63 -4.55 -11.25
N SER A 457 17.95 -4.33 -11.07
CA SER A 457 18.98 -4.64 -12.07
C SER A 457 19.35 -6.14 -12.15
N GLN A 458 19.03 -6.92 -11.12
CA GLN A 458 19.40 -8.34 -11.05
C GLN A 458 18.27 -9.29 -11.50
N GLY A 459 17.08 -8.76 -11.85
CA GLY A 459 15.94 -9.57 -12.30
C GLY A 459 15.05 -8.90 -13.35
N SER A 460 14.07 -9.63 -13.88
CA SER A 460 13.07 -9.16 -14.85
C SER A 460 11.99 -8.24 -14.21
N PHE A 461 12.38 -7.33 -13.32
CA PHE A 461 11.44 -6.48 -12.54
C PHE A 461 10.72 -5.47 -13.41
N LEU A 462 11.44 -4.85 -14.35
CA LEU A 462 10.89 -3.87 -15.26
C LEU A 462 10.80 -4.50 -16.65
N LYS A 463 9.58 -4.66 -17.16
CA LYS A 463 9.34 -5.14 -18.52
C LYS A 463 8.22 -4.36 -19.18
N GLY A 464 8.35 -4.18 -20.50
CA GLY A 464 7.30 -3.65 -21.33
C GLY A 464 6.18 -4.68 -21.41
N TYR A 465 4.96 -4.21 -21.22
CA TYR A 465 3.75 -5.04 -21.21
C TYR A 465 2.60 -4.21 -21.77
N PHE A 466 1.43 -4.81 -22.02
CA PHE A 466 0.24 -4.06 -22.39
C PHE A 466 -1.01 -4.67 -21.78
N ASN A 467 -1.99 -3.83 -21.41
CA ASN A 467 -3.33 -4.24 -20.99
C ASN A 467 -3.40 -4.84 -19.57
N TRP A 468 -2.58 -4.30 -18.65
CA TRP A 468 -2.50 -4.70 -17.23
C TRP A 468 -2.78 -6.21 -16.98
N ALA A 469 -3.81 -6.61 -16.26
CA ALA A 469 -4.09 -8.00 -15.92
C ALA A 469 -5.18 -8.63 -16.78
N ASN A 470 -5.45 -8.04 -17.95
CA ASN A 470 -6.51 -8.50 -18.84
C ASN A 470 -6.08 -9.78 -19.57
N GLU A 471 -6.74 -10.88 -19.24
CA GLU A 471 -6.57 -12.17 -19.89
C GLU A 471 -7.84 -12.53 -20.68
N GLY A 472 -7.91 -12.06 -21.93
CA GLY A 472 -8.87 -12.56 -22.93
C GLY A 472 -10.05 -11.65 -23.29
N ASP A 473 -10.32 -10.56 -22.56
CA ASP A 473 -11.35 -9.61 -22.97
C ASP A 473 -10.79 -8.55 -23.94
N SER A 474 -11.68 -7.92 -24.73
CA SER A 474 -11.38 -6.64 -25.37
C SER A 474 -11.04 -5.56 -24.34
N TYR A 475 -10.22 -4.59 -24.74
CA TYR A 475 -9.73 -3.53 -23.85
C TYR A 475 -10.88 -2.77 -23.18
N ILE A 476 -11.89 -2.38 -23.97
CA ILE A 476 -13.03 -1.61 -23.47
C ILE A 476 -13.92 -2.46 -22.53
N ILE A 477 -14.21 -3.72 -22.90
CA ILE A 477 -15.09 -4.58 -22.10
C ILE A 477 -14.44 -4.96 -20.78
N PHE A 478 -13.13 -5.20 -20.78
CA PHE A 478 -12.37 -5.46 -19.57
C PHE A 478 -12.59 -4.35 -18.52
N TYR A 479 -12.42 -3.09 -18.91
CA TYR A 479 -12.58 -1.97 -17.98
C TYR A 479 -14.04 -1.71 -17.61
N ILE A 480 -15.01 -1.88 -18.53
CA ILE A 480 -16.43 -1.78 -18.18
C ILE A 480 -16.83 -2.83 -17.15
N LYS A 481 -16.39 -4.08 -17.34
CA LYS A 481 -16.64 -5.19 -16.41
C LYS A 481 -16.04 -4.92 -15.05
N ASN A 482 -14.79 -4.45 -15.02
CA ASN A 482 -13.99 -4.33 -13.79
C ASN A 482 -14.25 -3.04 -13.00
N LEU A 483 -14.53 -1.92 -13.66
CA LEU A 483 -14.79 -0.63 -13.02
C LEU A 483 -16.29 -0.29 -12.92
N GLY A 484 -17.15 -1.03 -13.62
CA GLY A 484 -18.60 -0.91 -13.50
C GLY A 484 -19.13 0.46 -13.90
N VAL A 485 -20.01 1.03 -13.06
CA VAL A 485 -20.61 2.35 -13.28
C VAL A 485 -19.56 3.46 -13.40
N PHE A 486 -18.42 3.33 -12.71
CA PHE A 486 -17.34 4.33 -12.80
C PHE A 486 -16.85 4.50 -14.24
N SER A 487 -16.57 3.40 -14.95
CA SER A 487 -16.08 3.46 -16.33
C SER A 487 -17.10 4.09 -17.28
N LEU A 488 -18.39 3.85 -17.07
CA LEU A 488 -19.46 4.44 -17.88
C LEU A 488 -19.53 5.96 -17.71
N LEU A 489 -19.22 6.46 -16.51
CA LEU A 489 -19.21 7.89 -16.20
C LEU A 489 -17.87 8.57 -16.52
N LEU A 490 -16.76 7.84 -16.61
CA LEU A 490 -15.42 8.40 -16.75
C LEU A 490 -15.26 9.28 -17.99
N ILE A 491 -15.56 8.75 -19.17
CA ILE A 491 -15.41 9.49 -20.43
C ILE A 491 -16.26 10.77 -20.45
N PRO A 492 -17.59 10.74 -20.21
CA PRO A 492 -18.38 11.97 -20.20
C PRO A 492 -17.95 12.92 -19.08
N ALA A 493 -17.48 12.42 -17.92
CA ALA A 493 -16.95 13.27 -16.86
C ALA A 493 -15.68 14.02 -17.30
N LEU A 494 -14.75 13.36 -17.99
CA LEU A 494 -13.55 14.00 -18.53
C LEU A 494 -13.90 15.06 -19.58
N LEU A 495 -14.83 14.76 -20.49
CA LEU A 495 -15.27 15.69 -21.55
C LEU A 495 -16.00 16.93 -21.02
N LYS A 496 -16.76 16.78 -19.92
CA LYS A 496 -17.50 17.87 -19.29
C LYS A 496 -16.72 18.57 -18.17
N SER A 497 -15.55 18.06 -17.80
CA SER A 497 -14.74 18.63 -16.74
C SER A 497 -14.27 20.05 -17.07
N LYS A 498 -14.16 20.91 -16.05
CA LYS A 498 -13.56 22.23 -16.23
C LYS A 498 -12.07 22.05 -16.55
N LYS A 499 -11.48 22.97 -17.33
CA LYS A 499 -10.04 22.95 -17.65
C LYS A 499 -9.15 22.83 -16.41
N HIS A 500 -9.55 23.48 -15.31
CA HIS A 500 -8.85 23.35 -14.03
C HIS A 500 -8.87 21.91 -13.53
N ASP A 501 -10.05 21.29 -13.41
CA ASP A 501 -10.21 19.93 -12.89
C ASP A 501 -9.51 18.92 -13.79
N PHE A 502 -9.65 19.02 -15.11
CA PHE A 502 -8.89 18.20 -16.05
C PHE A 502 -7.39 18.30 -15.82
N SER A 503 -6.86 19.52 -15.65
CA SER A 503 -5.42 19.72 -15.42
C SER A 503 -4.91 19.16 -14.09
N ILE A 504 -5.77 19.05 -13.08
CA ILE A 504 -5.42 18.42 -11.79
C ILE A 504 -5.49 16.89 -11.91
N ALA A 505 -6.46 16.37 -12.68
CA ALA A 505 -6.63 14.94 -12.93
C ALA A 505 -5.65 14.36 -13.96
N PHE A 506 -5.10 15.18 -14.85
CA PHE A 506 -4.23 14.76 -15.96
C PHE A 506 -3.09 13.80 -15.56
N PRO A 507 -2.35 14.02 -14.46
CA PRO A 507 -1.29 13.09 -14.06
C PRO A 507 -1.81 11.68 -13.75
N ALA A 508 -3.07 11.53 -13.33
CA ALA A 508 -3.67 10.21 -13.12
C ALA A 508 -3.86 9.46 -14.45
N ILE A 509 -4.19 10.16 -15.53
CA ILE A 509 -4.28 9.57 -16.87
C ILE A 509 -2.89 9.12 -17.34
N VAL A 510 -1.87 9.95 -17.13
CA VAL A 510 -0.47 9.60 -17.43
C VAL A 510 -0.02 8.37 -16.63
N LEU A 511 -0.33 8.34 -15.33
CA LEU A 511 -0.02 7.21 -14.46
C LEU A 511 -0.73 5.93 -14.91
N TRP A 512 -1.99 6.04 -15.34
CA TRP A 512 -2.74 4.92 -15.91
C TRP A 512 -2.05 4.37 -17.16
N ILE A 513 -1.69 5.25 -18.10
CA ILE A 513 -0.97 4.86 -19.33
C ILE A 513 0.37 4.20 -18.99
N ILE A 514 1.12 4.72 -18.03
CA ILE A 514 2.38 4.09 -17.58
C ILE A 514 2.11 2.66 -17.10
N ALA A 515 1.08 2.45 -16.27
CA ALA A 515 0.74 1.14 -15.73
C ALA A 515 0.12 0.18 -16.76
N GLU A 516 -0.35 0.68 -17.91
CA GLU A 516 -0.72 -0.15 -19.06
C GLU A 516 0.51 -0.70 -19.75
N PHE A 517 1.52 0.14 -19.98
CA PHE A 517 2.65 -0.18 -20.87
C PHE A 517 3.88 -0.75 -20.16
N VAL A 518 3.95 -0.66 -18.83
CA VAL A 518 5.11 -1.08 -18.04
C VAL A 518 4.67 -1.81 -16.80
N VAL A 519 5.28 -2.95 -16.56
CA VAL A 519 5.16 -3.73 -15.32
C VAL A 519 6.37 -3.45 -14.43
N PHE A 520 6.11 -3.09 -13.17
CA PHE A 520 7.14 -2.66 -12.20
C PHE A 520 7.54 -3.75 -11.20
N GLN A 521 6.81 -4.87 -11.17
CA GLN A 521 7.09 -6.04 -10.34
C GLN A 521 6.88 -7.32 -11.17
N PRO A 522 7.47 -8.48 -10.81
CA PRO A 522 7.31 -9.68 -11.61
C PRO A 522 5.84 -10.15 -11.74
N ASN A 523 4.98 -9.81 -10.77
CA ASN A 523 3.53 -9.99 -10.86
C ASN A 523 2.87 -8.81 -11.58
N VAL A 524 2.24 -9.06 -12.73
CA VAL A 524 1.52 -8.03 -13.49
C VAL A 524 0.37 -7.41 -12.68
N TYR A 525 -0.25 -8.21 -11.80
CA TYR A 525 -1.33 -7.76 -10.93
C TYR A 525 -0.93 -6.57 -10.04
N ASP A 526 0.34 -6.51 -9.59
CA ASP A 526 0.85 -5.49 -8.67
C ASP A 526 0.83 -4.06 -9.24
N ASN A 527 0.69 -3.89 -10.55
CA ASN A 527 0.45 -2.58 -11.16
C ASN A 527 -0.83 -1.90 -10.62
N ASN A 528 -1.74 -2.66 -9.98
CA ASN A 528 -2.87 -2.09 -9.26
C ASN A 528 -2.45 -1.08 -8.17
N LYS A 529 -1.23 -1.17 -7.62
CA LYS A 529 -0.64 -0.19 -6.69
C LYS A 529 -0.41 1.19 -7.33
N LEU A 530 -0.37 1.28 -8.67
CA LEU A 530 -0.30 2.52 -9.44
C LEU A 530 -1.65 2.90 -10.08
N LEU A 531 -2.44 1.90 -10.48
CA LEU A 531 -3.78 2.13 -11.04
C LEU A 531 -4.77 2.62 -9.98
N LEU A 532 -4.71 2.14 -8.74
CA LEU A 532 -5.61 2.57 -7.68
C LEU A 532 -5.42 4.05 -7.28
N PRO A 533 -4.20 4.60 -7.16
CA PRO A 533 -4.04 6.04 -6.95
C PRO A 533 -4.52 6.88 -8.14
N ALA A 534 -4.29 6.40 -9.37
CA ALA A 534 -4.84 7.06 -10.56
C ALA A 534 -6.38 7.06 -10.52
N TYR A 535 -6.98 5.90 -10.23
CA TYR A 535 -8.41 5.73 -10.00
C TYR A 535 -8.95 6.65 -8.90
N ALA A 536 -8.23 6.77 -7.78
CA ALA A 536 -8.59 7.62 -6.64
C ALA A 536 -8.73 9.10 -7.05
N ILE A 537 -7.80 9.62 -7.85
CA ILE A 537 -7.85 10.99 -8.37
C ILE A 537 -9.02 11.14 -9.35
N LEU A 538 -9.21 10.16 -10.25
CA LEU A 538 -10.29 10.16 -11.23
C LEU A 538 -11.69 10.03 -10.58
N CYS A 539 -11.80 9.39 -9.42
CA CYS A 539 -13.03 9.35 -8.62
C CYS A 539 -13.54 10.75 -8.27
N GLY A 540 -12.66 11.73 -8.06
CA GLY A 540 -13.06 13.13 -7.86
C GLY A 540 -13.80 13.72 -9.06
N VAL A 541 -13.26 13.52 -10.26
CA VAL A 541 -13.86 14.02 -11.52
C VAL A 541 -15.18 13.31 -11.83
N VAL A 542 -15.20 11.98 -11.70
CA VAL A 542 -16.41 11.17 -11.90
C VAL A 542 -17.49 11.54 -10.89
N ALA A 543 -17.12 11.71 -9.62
CA ALA A 543 -18.06 12.13 -8.59
C ALA A 543 -18.61 13.53 -8.85
N SER A 544 -17.77 14.48 -9.28
CA SER A 544 -18.23 15.83 -9.62
C SER A 544 -19.26 15.81 -10.74
N TYR A 545 -19.01 15.03 -11.79
CA TYR A 545 -19.94 14.87 -12.89
C TYR A 545 -21.24 14.17 -12.46
N GLY A 546 -21.12 13.04 -11.76
CA GLY A 546 -22.26 12.27 -11.25
C GLY A 546 -23.16 13.06 -10.31
N ILE A 547 -22.58 13.88 -9.42
CA ILE A 547 -23.36 14.81 -8.57
C ILE A 547 -24.07 15.86 -9.42
N SER A 548 -23.45 16.40 -10.47
CA SER A 548 -24.14 17.36 -11.35
C SER A 548 -25.30 16.73 -12.11
N LEU A 549 -25.16 15.47 -12.54
CA LEU A 549 -26.23 14.71 -13.18
C LEU A 549 -27.37 14.48 -12.18
N TRP A 550 -27.04 14.03 -10.97
CA TRP A 550 -28.01 13.81 -9.90
C TRP A 550 -28.78 15.08 -9.53
N GLU A 551 -28.13 16.24 -9.49
CA GLU A 551 -28.75 17.55 -9.24
C GLU A 551 -29.61 18.04 -10.41
N SER A 552 -29.37 17.55 -11.63
CA SER A 552 -30.16 17.90 -12.82
C SER A 552 -31.49 17.14 -12.92
N ILE A 553 -31.68 16.07 -12.14
CA ILE A 553 -32.89 15.25 -12.16
C ILE A 553 -34.05 16.03 -11.53
N LYS A 554 -35.13 16.20 -12.30
CA LYS A 554 -36.36 16.83 -11.80
C LYS A 554 -37.17 15.83 -10.98
N GLY A 555 -37.57 16.22 -9.76
CA GLY A 555 -38.39 15.42 -8.87
C GLY A 555 -37.58 14.68 -7.80
N ARG A 556 -37.83 14.99 -6.52
CA ARG A 556 -37.06 14.46 -5.38
C ARG A 556 -37.13 12.94 -5.26
N SER A 557 -38.28 12.33 -5.57
CA SER A 557 -38.44 10.87 -5.51
C SER A 557 -37.59 10.18 -6.57
N ILE A 558 -37.62 10.66 -7.82
CA ILE A 558 -36.82 10.11 -8.92
C ILE A 558 -35.33 10.28 -8.61
N GLN A 559 -34.94 11.46 -8.13
CA GLN A 559 -33.58 11.74 -7.67
C GLN A 559 -33.13 10.76 -6.58
N GLY A 560 -34.01 10.40 -5.64
CA GLY A 560 -33.76 9.39 -4.62
C GLY A 560 -33.60 7.98 -5.21
N TYR A 561 -34.51 7.54 -6.07
CA TYR A 561 -34.43 6.21 -6.71
C TYR A 561 -33.17 6.04 -7.54
N VAL A 562 -32.81 7.03 -8.36
CA VAL A 562 -31.59 7.00 -9.17
C VAL A 562 -30.34 6.94 -8.28
N ALA A 563 -30.31 7.71 -7.19
CA ALA A 563 -29.19 7.64 -6.24
C ALA A 563 -29.05 6.25 -5.62
N VAL A 564 -30.16 5.63 -5.18
CA VAL A 564 -30.15 4.27 -4.62
C VAL A 564 -29.63 3.25 -5.63
N ILE A 565 -30.13 3.30 -6.88
CA ILE A 565 -29.70 2.37 -7.93
C ILE A 565 -28.21 2.54 -8.22
N VAL A 566 -27.75 3.77 -8.44
CA VAL A 566 -26.33 4.05 -8.76
C VAL A 566 -25.43 3.62 -7.60
N LEU A 567 -25.77 3.98 -6.35
CA LEU A 567 -25.00 3.58 -5.18
C LEU A 567 -24.97 2.06 -5.01
N THR A 568 -26.10 1.38 -5.23
CA THR A 568 -26.17 -0.09 -5.17
C THR A 568 -25.26 -0.71 -6.22
N LEU A 569 -25.32 -0.26 -7.48
CA LEU A 569 -24.48 -0.79 -8.56
C LEU A 569 -22.98 -0.53 -8.34
N CYS A 570 -22.62 0.61 -7.74
CA CYS A 570 -21.23 0.90 -7.39
C CYS A 570 -20.71 0.05 -6.22
N MET A 571 -21.56 -0.22 -5.22
CA MET A 571 -21.12 -0.79 -3.94
C MET A 571 -21.38 -2.29 -3.80
N LEU A 572 -22.28 -2.89 -4.59
CA LEU A 572 -22.74 -4.27 -4.37
C LEU A 572 -21.59 -5.27 -4.36
N SER A 573 -20.69 -5.22 -5.35
CA SER A 573 -19.51 -6.08 -5.39
C SER A 573 -18.63 -5.90 -4.14
N ALA A 574 -18.36 -4.65 -3.75
CA ALA A 574 -17.56 -4.35 -2.58
C ALA A 574 -18.19 -4.87 -1.29
N LEU A 575 -19.48 -4.66 -1.08
CA LEU A 575 -20.21 -5.10 0.11
C LEU A 575 -20.23 -6.63 0.22
N LEU A 576 -20.41 -7.34 -0.90
CA LEU A 576 -20.36 -8.80 -0.94
C LEU A 576 -18.96 -9.32 -0.62
N THR A 577 -17.91 -8.74 -1.20
CA THR A 577 -16.51 -9.10 -0.89
C THR A 577 -16.15 -8.79 0.57
N MET A 578 -16.55 -7.63 1.11
CA MET A 578 -16.34 -7.30 2.52
C MET A 578 -17.07 -8.24 3.46
N ARG A 579 -18.31 -8.64 3.11
CA ARG A 579 -19.06 -9.64 3.86
C ARG A 579 -18.39 -11.00 3.81
N ARG A 580 -17.86 -11.42 2.65
CA ARG A 580 -17.03 -12.62 2.54
C ARG A 580 -15.87 -12.58 3.51
N GLU A 581 -15.14 -11.47 3.56
CA GLU A 581 -14.00 -11.35 4.47
C GLU A 581 -14.42 -11.50 5.93
N TYR A 582 -15.54 -10.90 6.31
CA TYR A 582 -16.07 -10.98 7.67
C TYR A 582 -16.49 -12.40 8.10
N VAL A 583 -16.87 -13.27 7.17
CA VAL A 583 -17.27 -14.67 7.49
C VAL A 583 -16.16 -15.67 7.24
N SER A 584 -15.02 -15.23 6.70
CA SER A 584 -13.93 -16.10 6.30
C SER A 584 -13.05 -16.48 7.49
N GLU A 585 -12.73 -17.76 7.64
CA GLU A 585 -11.90 -18.24 8.74
C GLU A 585 -11.02 -19.39 8.26
N TYR A 586 -9.71 -19.23 8.43
CA TYR A 586 -8.70 -20.21 8.03
C TYR A 586 -7.77 -20.49 9.20
N GLU A 587 -7.51 -21.77 9.47
CA GLU A 587 -6.44 -22.15 10.39
C GLU A 587 -5.09 -21.81 9.74
N LEU A 588 -4.33 -20.95 10.41
CA LEU A 588 -3.02 -20.51 9.96
C LEU A 588 -1.91 -21.39 10.50
N TYR A 589 -1.93 -21.66 11.81
CA TYR A 589 -1.02 -22.59 12.46
C TYR A 589 -1.75 -23.45 13.48
N ASP A 590 -1.50 -24.75 13.45
CA ASP A 590 -2.07 -25.69 14.41
C ASP A 590 -1.37 -25.64 15.78
N LYS A 591 -1.91 -26.41 16.74
CA LYS A 591 -1.43 -26.47 18.11
C LYS A 591 -0.01 -27.05 18.26
N GLU A 592 0.38 -27.99 17.41
CA GLU A 592 1.71 -28.60 17.46
C GLU A 592 2.76 -27.65 16.89
N GLN A 593 2.44 -26.96 15.79
CA GLN A 593 3.24 -25.90 15.18
C GLN A 593 3.49 -24.75 16.15
N LEU A 594 2.46 -24.29 16.88
CA LEU A 594 2.66 -23.27 17.91
C LEU A 594 3.54 -23.77 19.06
N ALA A 595 3.40 -25.03 19.46
CA ALA A 595 4.19 -25.59 20.54
C ALA A 595 5.68 -25.64 20.17
N VAL A 596 6.03 -26.12 18.97
CA VAL A 596 7.43 -26.15 18.50
C VAL A 596 7.97 -24.74 18.26
N ALA A 597 7.16 -23.81 17.75
CA ALA A 597 7.58 -22.42 17.57
C ALA A 597 7.90 -21.72 18.91
N ASN A 598 7.10 -21.95 19.95
CA ASN A 598 7.43 -21.44 21.29
C ASN A 598 8.70 -22.08 21.84
N TYR A 599 8.87 -23.40 21.69
CA TYR A 599 10.10 -24.08 22.10
C TYR A 599 11.33 -23.50 21.40
N ILE A 600 11.27 -23.30 20.08
CA ILE A 600 12.33 -22.67 19.30
C ILE A 600 12.61 -21.25 19.79
N GLU A 601 11.56 -20.45 20.05
CA GLU A 601 11.72 -19.08 20.53
C GLU A 601 12.48 -19.00 21.86
N GLU A 602 12.29 -19.98 22.74
CA GLU A 602 12.89 -20.04 24.09
C GLU A 602 14.28 -20.68 24.11
N ASN A 603 14.56 -21.64 23.22
CA ASN A 603 15.74 -22.52 23.33
C ASN A 603 16.77 -22.36 22.21
N THR A 604 16.52 -21.50 21.20
CA THR A 604 17.46 -21.27 20.09
C THR A 604 17.96 -19.83 20.05
N ALA A 605 19.16 -19.63 19.49
CA ALA A 605 19.67 -18.30 19.20
C ALA A 605 18.72 -17.53 18.27
N ALA A 606 18.70 -16.20 18.36
CA ALA A 606 17.77 -15.37 17.59
C ALA A 606 18.02 -15.45 16.08
N ASP A 607 19.28 -15.67 15.67
CA ASP A 607 19.76 -15.77 14.29
C ASP A 607 19.95 -17.22 13.82
N ALA A 608 19.51 -18.21 14.59
CA ALA A 608 19.59 -19.62 14.24
C ALA A 608 18.96 -19.91 12.87
N ILE A 609 19.62 -20.78 12.09
CA ILE A 609 19.15 -21.22 10.77
C ILE A 609 18.56 -22.62 10.91
N ILE A 610 17.29 -22.74 10.55
CA ILE A 610 16.48 -23.94 10.69
C ILE A 610 16.11 -24.46 9.29
N LEU A 611 16.41 -25.73 9.04
CA LEU A 611 15.92 -26.44 7.86
C LEU A 611 14.47 -26.87 8.12
N THR A 612 13.56 -26.47 7.24
CA THR A 612 12.11 -26.72 7.30
C THR A 612 11.55 -26.61 5.87
N ASP A 613 10.29 -26.98 5.70
CA ASP A 613 9.54 -26.90 4.45
C ASP A 613 9.39 -25.46 3.93
N GLU A 614 9.12 -25.35 2.63
CA GLU A 614 9.09 -24.09 1.90
C GLU A 614 7.70 -23.44 1.83
N ARG A 615 6.72 -23.81 2.65
CA ARG A 615 5.39 -23.16 2.59
C ARG A 615 5.45 -21.67 2.94
N HIS A 616 4.52 -20.92 2.36
CA HIS A 616 4.33 -19.51 2.68
C HIS A 616 3.81 -19.29 4.12
N ASN A 617 3.05 -20.25 4.66
CA ASN A 617 2.59 -20.28 6.05
C ASN A 617 3.56 -21.06 6.94
N ASN A 618 4.79 -20.57 7.05
CA ASN A 618 5.81 -21.17 7.90
C ASN A 618 5.80 -20.51 9.29
N ALA A 619 5.37 -21.28 10.31
CA ALA A 619 5.26 -20.79 11.69
C ALA A 619 6.61 -20.39 12.30
N ILE A 620 7.70 -21.05 11.88
CA ILE A 620 9.03 -20.81 12.42
C ILE A 620 9.48 -19.40 12.05
N SER A 621 9.53 -19.09 10.75
CA SER A 621 9.96 -17.77 10.29
C SER A 621 9.00 -16.67 10.76
N SER A 622 7.69 -16.93 10.70
CA SER A 622 6.65 -15.94 10.98
C SER A 622 6.55 -15.54 12.46
N LEU A 623 6.63 -16.51 13.38
CA LEU A 623 6.37 -16.26 14.81
C LEU A 623 7.65 -16.06 15.62
N THR A 624 8.73 -16.74 15.26
CA THR A 624 9.96 -16.76 16.07
C THR A 624 10.99 -15.74 15.60
N GLY A 625 10.91 -15.31 14.34
CA GLY A 625 11.90 -14.45 13.70
C GLY A 625 13.23 -15.14 13.40
N ARG A 626 13.34 -16.46 13.57
CA ARG A 626 14.53 -17.24 13.19
C ARG A 626 14.61 -17.39 11.69
N ASN A 627 15.81 -17.71 11.22
CA ASN A 627 16.07 -17.90 9.80
C ASN A 627 15.63 -19.31 9.38
N ILE A 628 14.99 -19.42 8.22
CA ILE A 628 14.77 -20.68 7.53
C ILE A 628 15.65 -20.73 6.29
N VAL A 629 16.14 -21.92 5.94
CA VAL A 629 17.11 -22.09 4.83
C VAL A 629 16.57 -21.51 3.53
N CYS A 630 15.37 -21.92 3.14
CA CYS A 630 14.67 -21.48 1.95
C CYS A 630 13.19 -21.28 2.28
N GLY A 631 12.62 -20.13 1.93
CA GLY A 631 11.19 -19.88 1.99
C GLY A 631 10.50 -20.17 0.68
N THR A 632 9.19 -19.92 0.66
CA THR A 632 8.35 -20.23 -0.51
C THR A 632 8.85 -19.62 -1.83
N PRO A 633 8.81 -20.41 -2.92
CA PRO A 633 8.98 -19.93 -4.28
C PRO A 633 8.18 -18.66 -4.57
N SER A 634 6.94 -18.55 -4.08
CA SER A 634 6.07 -17.41 -4.35
C SER A 634 6.65 -16.09 -3.83
N PHE A 635 7.18 -16.04 -2.61
CA PHE A 635 7.79 -14.82 -2.08
C PHE A 635 9.15 -14.54 -2.73
N LEU A 636 10.00 -15.57 -2.82
CA LEU A 636 11.37 -15.40 -3.34
C LEU A 636 11.37 -14.99 -4.81
N TYR A 637 10.51 -15.57 -5.64
CA TYR A 637 10.35 -15.22 -7.06
C TYR A 637 9.92 -13.76 -7.25
N TYR A 638 8.83 -13.34 -6.61
CA TYR A 638 8.32 -11.97 -6.75
C TYR A 638 9.26 -10.91 -6.15
N HIS A 639 10.20 -11.34 -5.29
CA HIS A 639 11.26 -10.51 -4.73
C HIS A 639 12.59 -10.62 -5.50
N GLY A 640 12.64 -11.34 -6.61
CA GLY A 640 13.83 -11.39 -7.47
C GLY A 640 14.99 -12.19 -6.91
N ILE A 641 14.72 -13.12 -6.02
CA ILE A 641 15.76 -13.95 -5.38
C ILE A 641 15.87 -15.23 -6.20
N HIS A 642 17.09 -15.58 -6.62
CA HIS A 642 17.37 -16.87 -7.23
C HIS A 642 17.43 -17.95 -6.14
N TYR A 643 16.36 -18.74 -6.01
CA TYR A 643 16.20 -19.70 -4.91
C TYR A 643 16.32 -21.18 -5.33
N LYS A 644 16.27 -21.48 -6.63
CA LYS A 644 16.22 -22.87 -7.15
C LYS A 644 17.39 -23.75 -6.69
N ASP A 645 18.59 -23.19 -6.64
CA ASP A 645 19.77 -23.95 -6.18
C ASP A 645 19.61 -24.33 -4.70
N ARG A 646 19.06 -23.43 -3.88
CA ARG A 646 18.84 -23.69 -2.45
C ARG A 646 17.66 -24.64 -2.21
N GLU A 647 16.61 -24.55 -3.01
CA GLU A 647 15.48 -25.52 -3.03
C GLU A 647 15.98 -26.94 -3.34
N ALA A 648 16.86 -27.09 -4.33
CA ALA A 648 17.51 -28.37 -4.63
C ALA A 648 18.41 -28.88 -3.49
N GLN A 649 19.18 -27.98 -2.85
CA GLN A 649 20.00 -28.32 -1.68
C GLN A 649 19.16 -28.77 -0.48
N VAL A 650 18.04 -28.08 -0.19
CA VAL A 650 17.09 -28.46 0.86
C VAL A 650 16.55 -29.87 0.61
N THR A 651 16.14 -30.16 -0.63
CA THR A 651 15.65 -31.48 -1.03
C THR A 651 16.72 -32.56 -0.82
N ALA A 652 17.96 -32.31 -1.27
CA ALA A 652 19.07 -33.25 -1.11
C ALA A 652 19.36 -33.58 0.36
N ILE A 653 19.29 -32.58 1.26
CA ILE A 653 19.52 -32.80 2.70
C ILE A 653 18.39 -33.64 3.31
N TYR A 654 17.12 -33.42 2.95
CA TYR A 654 16.02 -34.25 3.45
C TYR A 654 16.08 -35.70 2.94
N GLN A 655 16.59 -35.92 1.72
CA GLN A 655 16.73 -37.26 1.14
C GLN A 655 17.92 -38.03 1.73
N ASP A 656 19.05 -37.37 1.99
CA ASP A 656 20.21 -38.00 2.63
C ASP A 656 21.09 -36.95 3.35
N ALA A 657 20.75 -36.64 4.60
CA ALA A 657 21.51 -35.69 5.41
C ALA A 657 22.95 -36.15 5.69
N LYS A 658 23.19 -37.48 5.70
CA LYS A 658 24.51 -38.06 5.98
C LYS A 658 25.47 -37.85 4.84
N ALA A 659 25.01 -38.04 3.60
CA ALA A 659 25.79 -37.74 2.39
C ALA A 659 26.00 -36.24 2.17
N ASN A 660 25.06 -35.40 2.64
CA ASN A 660 25.05 -33.96 2.41
C ASN A 660 25.53 -33.10 3.59
N GLN A 661 26.39 -33.65 4.46
CA GLN A 661 26.95 -32.91 5.62
C GLN A 661 27.70 -31.63 5.23
N ASP A 662 28.33 -31.60 4.06
CA ASP A 662 29.02 -30.41 3.58
C ASP A 662 28.03 -29.27 3.25
N LEU A 663 26.86 -29.60 2.70
CA LEU A 663 25.78 -28.61 2.48
C LEU A 663 25.21 -28.09 3.80
N ILE A 664 25.04 -28.97 4.80
CA ILE A 664 24.60 -28.57 6.16
C ILE A 664 25.55 -27.53 6.76
N LYS A 665 26.87 -27.74 6.60
CA LYS A 665 27.91 -26.80 7.06
C LYS A 665 27.94 -25.52 6.23
N GLU A 666 27.86 -25.61 4.91
CA GLU A 666 27.86 -24.47 3.99
C GLU A 666 26.69 -23.52 4.27
N LEU A 667 25.49 -24.07 4.41
CA LEU A 667 24.26 -23.35 4.71
C LEU A 667 24.13 -22.97 6.20
N LYS A 668 25.10 -23.40 7.03
CA LYS A 668 25.16 -23.15 8.48
C LYS A 668 23.89 -23.56 9.22
N ILE A 669 23.33 -24.70 8.83
CA ILE A 669 22.10 -25.25 9.42
C ILE A 669 22.42 -25.72 10.83
N GLN A 670 21.68 -25.20 11.82
CA GLN A 670 21.85 -25.56 13.23
C GLN A 670 20.76 -26.53 13.70
N TYR A 671 19.58 -26.44 13.10
CA TYR A 671 18.44 -27.28 13.44
C TYR A 671 17.72 -27.79 12.21
N ILE A 672 17.15 -28.99 12.30
CA ILE A 672 16.34 -29.62 11.26
C ILE A 672 14.97 -29.95 11.85
N LEU A 673 13.91 -29.42 11.24
CA LEU A 673 12.53 -29.70 11.62
C LEU A 673 11.98 -30.84 10.76
N ILE A 674 11.27 -31.77 11.38
CA ILE A 674 10.49 -32.79 10.68
C ILE A 674 9.06 -32.74 11.21
N SER A 675 8.12 -32.40 10.35
CA SER A 675 6.68 -32.37 10.63
C SER A 675 5.91 -33.07 9.49
N PRO A 676 4.57 -33.17 9.57
CA PRO A 676 3.76 -33.63 8.44
C PRO A 676 4.03 -32.86 7.13
N TYR A 677 4.48 -31.60 7.20
CA TYR A 677 4.74 -30.80 6.01
C TYR A 677 6.02 -31.22 5.29
N GLU A 678 7.13 -31.42 6.01
CA GLU A 678 8.36 -31.94 5.41
C GLU A 678 8.14 -33.35 4.83
N ARG A 679 7.45 -34.24 5.56
CA ARG A 679 7.12 -35.59 5.08
C ARG A 679 6.26 -35.60 3.81
N ASN A 680 5.40 -34.61 3.64
CA ASN A 680 4.56 -34.46 2.45
C ASN A 680 5.28 -33.73 1.30
N SER A 681 6.24 -32.85 1.59
CA SER A 681 6.90 -32.01 0.60
C SER A 681 8.09 -32.69 -0.08
N TYR A 682 8.77 -33.60 0.62
CA TYR A 682 9.98 -34.25 0.14
C TYR A 682 9.78 -35.77 0.01
N THR A 683 9.71 -36.25 -1.22
CA THR A 683 9.70 -37.68 -1.53
C THR A 683 11.01 -38.32 -1.06
N ASP A 684 10.90 -39.50 -0.44
CA ASP A 684 12.03 -40.26 0.10
C ASP A 684 12.79 -39.53 1.22
N LEU A 685 12.11 -38.71 2.02
CA LEU A 685 12.67 -38.12 3.25
C LEU A 685 13.21 -39.24 4.16
N ASN A 686 14.49 -39.14 4.51
CA ASN A 686 15.20 -40.17 5.27
C ASN A 686 15.48 -39.71 6.72
N GLU A 687 14.57 -40.04 7.64
CA GLU A 687 14.71 -39.69 9.06
C GLU A 687 15.97 -40.34 9.69
N ASP A 688 16.32 -41.56 9.32
CA ASP A 688 17.51 -42.26 9.85
C ASP A 688 18.81 -41.54 9.47
N ALA A 689 18.89 -41.00 8.25
CA ALA A 689 20.03 -40.20 7.81
C ALA A 689 20.16 -38.92 8.65
N ILE A 690 19.04 -38.27 8.97
CA ILE A 690 19.01 -37.08 9.84
C ILE A 690 19.44 -37.43 11.27
N GLU A 691 18.92 -38.53 11.82
CA GLU A 691 19.28 -39.01 13.17
C GLU A 691 20.77 -39.37 13.29
N SER A 692 21.43 -39.72 12.19
CA SER A 692 22.87 -39.99 12.17
C SER A 692 23.76 -38.74 12.25
N VAL A 693 23.21 -37.55 11.99
CA VAL A 693 23.95 -36.27 11.95
C VAL A 693 23.42 -35.22 12.93
N ALA A 694 22.34 -35.52 13.67
CA ALA A 694 21.68 -34.59 14.57
C ALA A 694 20.99 -35.30 15.75
N THR A 695 20.88 -34.61 16.88
CA THR A 695 20.21 -35.12 18.09
C THR A 695 18.80 -34.55 18.20
N CYS A 696 17.79 -35.39 18.44
CA CYS A 696 16.43 -34.92 18.69
C CYS A 696 16.35 -34.18 20.04
N ILE A 697 15.97 -32.90 20.00
CA ILE A 697 15.86 -32.04 21.19
C ILE A 697 14.42 -31.66 21.53
N TYR A 698 13.48 -31.91 20.62
CA TYR A 698 12.05 -31.73 20.84
C TYR A 698 11.29 -32.79 20.06
N ASN A 699 10.35 -33.46 20.72
CA ASN A 699 9.50 -34.47 20.12
C ASN A 699 8.10 -34.36 20.74
N LYS A 700 7.11 -33.99 19.92
CA LYS A 700 5.71 -33.89 20.35
C LYS A 700 4.79 -34.12 19.17
N GLY A 701 3.91 -35.11 19.29
CA GLY A 701 3.01 -35.50 18.21
C GLY A 701 3.81 -35.96 16.99
N ASP A 702 3.48 -35.41 15.82
CA ASP A 702 4.19 -35.71 14.58
C ASP A 702 5.34 -34.73 14.29
N ILE A 703 5.67 -33.84 15.23
CA ILE A 703 6.72 -32.83 15.07
C ILE A 703 7.95 -33.18 15.89
N LYS A 704 9.09 -33.29 15.20
CA LYS A 704 10.43 -33.46 15.79
C LYS A 704 11.35 -32.32 15.38
N LEU A 705 12.15 -31.81 16.32
CA LEU A 705 13.23 -30.87 16.06
C LEU A 705 14.56 -31.51 16.44
N TYR A 706 15.50 -31.50 15.49
CA TYR A 706 16.84 -32.03 15.65
C TYR A 706 17.85 -30.88 15.72
N GLN A 707 18.83 -31.00 16.60
CA GLN A 707 20.01 -30.13 16.67
C GLN A 707 21.19 -30.83 16.01
N VAL A 708 21.77 -30.20 14.99
CA VAL A 708 22.93 -30.73 14.25
C VAL A 708 24.14 -30.85 15.19
N HIS A 709 24.93 -31.93 15.04
CA HIS A 709 26.11 -32.22 15.86
C HIS A 709 27.24 -31.18 15.76
#